data_AF-A0A8C6KG64-F1
#
_entry.id   AF-A0A8C6KG64-F1
#
_cell.length_a   1.000
_cell.length_b   1.000
_cell.length_c   1.000
_cell.angle_alpha   90.00
_cell.angle_beta   90.00
_cell.angle_gamma   90.00
#
_symmetry.space_group_name_H-M   'P 1'
#
loop_
_entity.id
_entity.type
_entity.pdbx_description
1 polymer ?
#
loop_
_entity_poly.entity_id
_entity_poly.type
_entity_poly.pdbx_seq_one_letter_code
_entity_poly.pdbx_strand_id
1 'polypeptide(L)'
;MKLLKDAQLGASTFFASPLPHDVCGSNGLPLTPNSIKILGRFQILKTITHPRLCQYVDISRGKHERLIVVAEHYVWFGFSPEKVLQIAYEVLEGLEFMNKQGLVHRALSTQNVLLDCKGNVNLAKFGLYHMTDHGADVDFPIGYPSYLAPEVIAQGSFHPSDPSHDEAPLPSGPKSDVWSLGILLFELCARRRLLQNIEISEKLKFILTLGCMDDIVTVLAEEHGCLDIIKELPENVLELLKKCLTFLPSKRPTPAGLLGDPLFHGISCLYTPFQKPVSLFSSSLRCANLQLPDDIADLCKDENDDYLSERGIDEVYHLWCLAGGDLEKELTNKEIIRSKPPVCTLPNFVLEDGESFGQGRDRSFLLDDTTVTLSLCQLRNRLKDVAGEAYFPLLEDQQSGLPQSNSSNELSATVMLPLIIRERDTEYQLIRIILFDRLLKAYPYKKNLVCKEARVDIPPLVRGLAWAALLGIEGDIQAKYDSIDKDTPIPTDRQIEVDIPRCHQYDELLSSPEGHIKFRRVLKAWVVSHPDLVYWQGLDSLCAPFLYLNFNNEALAYACMSAFIPKYLYNFFLKDNSHVIQEYLTVFSQMIAFHDPELSNHLNEIGFIPDVSYRGQKDVFPLHKIFHLWDTLLLGNSSFPFCIGVAILQQLRDRLLANGFNECILLFSDLPEIDIERCVRESINLFCWTPKSATYRQHAQPPKASADDSFGKAATYFSSDYQDMAKTDLSREPLALADLKAEFSPRISAEDLIDLCELSVAGPSKRNKGGKPKIIAVDIRSMEDFSRGHVSGSVNVPFNSVFNSDGELVQCPASGVLQNYRGRVIVIISHAVKSAVMIVNDLASRREQSVLGLAEANC
;
A
#
# COMPACT_ATOMS: atom_id res chain seq x y z
N MET A 1 -2.40 14.53 7.13
CA MET A 1 -2.57 15.01 5.74
C MET A 1 -2.81 16.52 5.77
N LYS A 2 -2.35 17.25 4.75
CA LYS A 2 -2.64 18.69 4.59
C LYS A 2 -4.04 18.84 3.98
N LEU A 3 -4.87 19.72 4.54
CA LEU A 3 -6.22 19.98 4.04
C LEU A 3 -6.16 20.83 2.77
N LEU A 4 -7.16 20.70 1.88
CA LEU A 4 -7.25 21.48 0.64
C LEU A 4 -7.41 22.98 0.91
N LYS A 5 -8.34 23.37 1.80
CA LYS A 5 -8.70 24.75 2.11
C LYS A 5 -8.95 25.57 0.83
N ASP A 6 -8.22 26.66 0.65
CA ASP A 6 -8.25 27.56 -0.50
C ASP A 6 -7.25 27.17 -1.62
N ALA A 7 -6.51 26.08 -1.43
CA ALA A 7 -5.58 25.58 -2.44
C ALA A 7 -6.31 24.98 -3.66
N GLN A 8 -5.59 24.92 -4.77
CA GLN A 8 -5.99 24.22 -5.98
C GLN A 8 -5.06 23.04 -6.24
N LEU A 9 -5.50 22.11 -7.08
CA LEU A 9 -4.64 21.04 -7.61
C LEU A 9 -3.89 21.59 -8.82
N GLY A 10 -2.57 21.71 -8.73
CA GLY A 10 -1.70 22.12 -9.83
C GLY A 10 -1.02 20.91 -10.46
N ALA A 11 -1.06 20.81 -11.79
CA ALA A 11 -0.36 19.81 -12.57
C ALA A 11 0.75 20.45 -13.42
N SER A 12 1.91 19.80 -13.48
CA SER A 12 3.05 20.17 -14.33
C SER A 12 3.63 18.93 -14.98
N THR A 13 4.34 19.07 -16.10
CA THR A 13 4.87 17.91 -16.83
C THR A 13 6.27 18.17 -17.36
N PHE A 14 7.08 17.10 -17.41
CA PHE A 14 8.39 17.10 -18.02
C PHE A 14 8.72 15.70 -18.56
N PHE A 15 9.85 15.57 -19.24
CA PHE A 15 10.32 14.31 -19.80
C PHE A 15 11.58 13.84 -19.11
N ALA A 16 11.66 12.54 -18.82
CA ALA A 16 12.93 11.90 -18.50
C ALA A 16 13.77 11.72 -19.77
N SER A 17 15.09 11.73 -19.63
CA SER A 17 15.99 11.45 -20.75
C SER A 17 15.82 9.99 -21.19
N PRO A 18 15.73 9.71 -22.50
CA PRO A 18 15.58 8.35 -23.01
C PRO A 18 16.88 7.56 -22.81
N LEU A 19 16.75 6.28 -22.48
CA LEU A 19 17.88 5.35 -22.48
C LEU A 19 18.11 4.78 -23.89
N PRO A 20 19.36 4.45 -24.26
CA PRO A 20 19.65 3.79 -25.54
C PRO A 20 18.90 2.45 -25.65
N HIS A 21 18.28 2.18 -26.80
CA HIS A 21 17.30 1.09 -26.96
C HIS A 21 17.86 -0.35 -26.87
N ASP A 22 19.18 -0.55 -26.79
CA ASP A 22 19.83 -1.88 -26.89
C ASP A 22 20.80 -2.23 -25.74
N VAL A 23 20.69 -1.57 -24.59
CA VAL A 23 21.61 -1.81 -23.46
C VAL A 23 20.91 -2.62 -22.36
N CYS A 24 21.41 -3.82 -22.10
CA CYS A 24 21.07 -4.59 -20.90
C CYS A 24 21.98 -4.17 -19.74
N GLY A 25 21.45 -4.19 -18.51
CA GLY A 25 22.26 -4.07 -17.29
C GLY A 25 23.24 -5.23 -17.14
N SER A 26 24.18 -5.10 -16.22
CA SER A 26 25.19 -6.14 -15.90
C SER A 26 24.58 -7.48 -15.45
N ASN A 27 23.31 -7.48 -15.05
CA ASN A 27 22.50 -8.63 -14.66
C ASN A 27 21.72 -9.27 -15.82
N GLY A 28 21.87 -8.78 -17.06
CA GLY A 28 21.16 -9.29 -18.24
C GLY A 28 19.67 -8.88 -18.30
N LEU A 29 19.21 -8.01 -17.40
CA LEU A 29 17.86 -7.42 -17.46
C LEU A 29 17.89 -6.10 -18.24
N PRO A 30 16.76 -5.69 -18.85
CA PRO A 30 16.63 -4.35 -19.45
C PRO A 30 16.98 -3.28 -18.42
N LEU A 31 17.64 -2.20 -18.84
CA LEU A 31 17.86 -1.05 -17.96
C LEU A 31 16.53 -0.46 -17.50
N THR A 32 16.42 -0.15 -16.21
CA THR A 32 15.25 0.56 -15.66
C THR A 32 15.14 1.95 -16.30
N PRO A 33 14.02 2.28 -16.98
CA PRO A 33 13.78 3.59 -17.57
C PRO A 33 14.00 4.73 -16.57
N ASN A 34 14.56 5.85 -17.03
CA ASN A 34 14.82 7.01 -16.16
C ASN A 34 13.53 7.56 -15.55
N SER A 35 12.39 7.51 -16.27
CA SER A 35 11.09 7.88 -15.70
C SER A 35 10.68 7.01 -14.50
N ILE A 36 11.02 5.72 -14.49
CA ILE A 36 10.77 4.81 -13.35
C ILE A 36 11.70 5.14 -12.18
N LYS A 37 12.97 5.47 -12.43
CA LYS A 37 13.89 5.93 -11.37
C LYS A 37 13.38 7.23 -10.72
N ILE A 38 12.93 8.18 -11.53
CA ILE A 38 12.35 9.44 -11.04
C ILE A 38 11.07 9.17 -10.25
N LEU A 39 10.20 8.28 -10.72
CA LEU A 39 8.97 7.88 -10.03
C LEU A 39 9.25 7.37 -8.61
N GLY A 40 10.28 6.53 -8.45
CA GLY A 40 10.72 6.02 -7.16
C GLY A 40 11.27 7.11 -6.24
N ARG A 41 12.21 7.93 -6.73
CA ARG A 41 12.79 9.06 -5.97
C ARG A 41 11.75 10.11 -5.57
N PHE A 42 10.70 10.31 -6.38
CA PHE A 42 9.64 11.27 -6.07
C PHE A 42 8.87 10.90 -4.81
N GLN A 43 8.73 9.62 -4.46
CA GLN A 43 7.83 9.19 -3.38
C GLN A 43 8.15 9.83 -2.03
N ILE A 44 9.43 10.07 -1.71
CA ILE A 44 9.81 10.75 -0.47
C ILE A 44 9.25 12.18 -0.40
N LEU A 45 9.08 12.86 -1.53
CA LEU A 45 8.55 14.22 -1.60
C LEU A 45 7.07 14.27 -1.20
N LYS A 46 6.30 13.19 -1.42
CA LYS A 46 4.91 13.06 -0.92
C LYS A 46 4.83 13.06 0.61
N THR A 47 5.92 12.68 1.29
CA THR A 47 5.97 12.63 2.77
C THR A 47 6.28 13.97 3.43
N ILE A 48 6.72 14.94 2.63
CA ILE A 48 7.10 16.27 3.11
C ILE A 48 5.84 17.10 3.32
N THR A 49 5.53 17.34 4.60
CA THR A 49 4.44 18.22 5.01
C THR A 49 5.02 19.34 5.86
N HIS A 50 4.87 20.58 5.40
CA HIS A 50 5.30 21.78 6.11
C HIS A 50 4.38 22.96 5.73
N PRO A 51 4.09 23.91 6.63
CA PRO A 51 3.26 25.08 6.32
C PRO A 51 3.81 25.97 5.20
N ARG A 52 5.14 25.95 5.01
CA ARG A 52 5.85 26.78 4.00
C ARG A 52 6.16 26.06 2.69
N LEU A 53 5.69 24.83 2.53
CA LEU A 53 5.93 24.02 1.33
C LEU A 53 4.58 23.56 0.76
N CYS A 54 4.45 23.61 -0.56
CA CYS A 54 3.33 23.00 -1.26
C CYS A 54 3.39 21.48 -1.09
N GLN A 55 2.28 20.86 -0.74
CA GLN A 55 2.19 19.41 -0.59
C GLN A 55 2.22 18.73 -1.96
N TYR A 56 3.17 17.80 -2.18
CA TYR A 56 3.11 16.90 -3.32
C TYR A 56 2.01 15.87 -3.13
N VAL A 57 1.18 15.71 -4.16
CA VAL A 57 -0.02 14.85 -4.14
C VAL A 57 0.26 13.56 -4.89
N ASP A 58 0.70 13.64 -6.13
CA ASP A 58 0.93 12.46 -6.95
C ASP A 58 1.89 12.69 -8.11
N ILE A 59 2.37 11.58 -8.69
CA ILE A 59 3.13 11.57 -9.93
C ILE A 59 2.62 10.41 -10.81
N SER A 60 2.42 10.69 -12.09
CA SER A 60 1.99 9.68 -13.06
C SER A 60 2.96 9.64 -14.24
N ARG A 61 3.26 8.43 -14.70
CA ARG A 61 4.01 8.20 -15.93
C ARG A 61 3.05 8.14 -17.12
N GLY A 62 3.29 8.99 -18.10
CA GLY A 62 2.60 9.00 -19.38
C GLY A 62 3.42 8.32 -20.48
N LYS A 63 2.99 8.47 -21.73
CA LYS A 63 3.69 7.91 -22.89
C LYS A 63 5.06 8.59 -23.12
N HIS A 64 6.01 7.84 -23.68
CA HIS A 64 7.35 8.33 -24.09
C HIS A 64 8.15 8.98 -22.95
N GLU A 65 8.26 8.32 -21.80
CA GLU A 65 9.04 8.83 -20.63
C GLU A 65 8.54 10.17 -20.05
N ARG A 66 7.31 10.60 -20.40
CA ARG A 66 6.67 11.77 -19.82
C ARG A 66 6.27 11.50 -18.37
N LEU A 67 6.54 12.46 -17.50
CA LEU A 67 6.05 12.49 -16.13
C LEU A 67 5.11 13.66 -15.95
N ILE A 68 4.04 13.46 -15.18
CA ILE A 68 3.10 14.50 -14.77
C ILE A 68 3.08 14.51 -13.24
N VAL A 69 3.37 15.66 -12.66
CA VAL A 69 3.43 15.87 -11.21
C VAL A 69 2.26 16.72 -10.78
N VAL A 70 1.53 16.26 -9.76
CA VAL A 70 0.42 16.96 -9.12
C VAL A 70 0.82 17.40 -7.72
N ALA A 71 0.60 18.68 -7.43
CA ALA A 71 0.88 19.29 -6.14
C ALA A 71 -0.19 20.33 -5.77
N GLU A 72 -0.21 20.69 -4.50
CA GLU A 72 -0.89 21.89 -4.01
C GLU A 72 -0.40 23.13 -4.78
N HIS A 73 -1.34 23.98 -5.18
CA HIS A 73 -1.04 25.18 -5.94
C HIS A 73 -1.92 26.35 -5.51
N TYR A 74 -1.29 27.52 -5.43
CA TYR A 74 -1.96 28.80 -5.21
C TYR A 74 -1.59 29.78 -6.32
N VAL A 75 -2.44 30.77 -6.54
CA VAL A 75 -2.18 31.82 -7.52
C VAL A 75 -1.24 32.87 -6.91
N TRP A 76 -0.27 33.33 -7.69
CA TRP A 76 0.58 34.44 -7.30
C TRP A 76 -0.17 35.77 -7.42
N PHE A 77 -0.32 36.51 -6.30
CA PHE A 77 -1.02 37.81 -6.27
C PHE A 77 -0.08 39.02 -6.12
N GLY A 78 1.23 38.82 -6.27
CA GLY A 78 2.22 39.89 -6.06
C GLY A 78 2.48 40.18 -4.59
N PHE A 79 3.65 40.76 -4.32
CA PHE A 79 4.09 41.08 -2.96
C PHE A 79 4.11 42.59 -2.72
N SER A 80 3.70 43.02 -1.53
CA SER A 80 3.96 44.38 -1.05
C SER A 80 5.38 44.48 -0.49
N PRO A 81 6.18 45.51 -0.83
CA PRO A 81 7.55 45.68 -0.31
C PRO A 81 7.63 45.69 1.22
N GLU A 82 6.58 46.13 1.89
CA GLU A 82 6.46 46.17 3.36
C GLU A 82 6.53 44.78 4.00
N LYS A 83 6.28 43.71 3.23
CA LYS A 83 6.32 42.32 3.69
C LYS A 83 7.60 41.57 3.30
N VAL A 84 8.59 42.20 2.68
CA VAL A 84 9.81 41.54 2.17
C VAL A 84 10.51 40.72 3.25
N LEU A 85 10.63 41.24 4.47
CA LEU A 85 11.25 40.49 5.58
C LEU A 85 10.40 39.32 6.06
N GLN A 86 9.07 39.46 6.08
CA GLN A 86 8.17 38.36 6.44
C GLN A 86 8.28 37.23 5.41
N ILE A 87 8.27 37.57 4.12
CA ILE A 87 8.46 36.63 3.01
C ILE A 87 9.82 35.95 3.13
N ALA A 88 10.90 36.72 3.36
CA ALA A 88 12.23 36.16 3.52
C ALA A 88 12.28 35.15 4.68
N TYR A 89 11.68 35.48 5.82
CA TYR A 89 11.59 34.58 6.97
C TYR A 89 10.86 33.28 6.63
N GLU A 90 9.67 33.38 6.04
CA GLU A 90 8.85 32.21 5.68
C GLU A 90 9.51 31.33 4.60
N VAL A 91 10.18 31.94 3.61
CA VAL A 91 10.98 31.20 2.62
C VAL A 91 12.14 30.48 3.30
N LEU A 92 12.86 31.16 4.21
CA LEU A 92 13.97 30.57 4.96
C LEU A 92 13.52 29.40 5.85
N GLU A 93 12.35 29.48 6.50
CA GLU A 93 11.75 28.36 7.25
C GLU A 93 11.55 27.14 6.34
N GLY A 94 10.99 27.35 5.14
CA GLY A 94 10.81 26.29 4.15
C GLY A 94 12.14 25.69 3.69
N LEU A 95 13.14 26.53 3.39
CA LEU A 95 14.48 26.09 2.99
C LEU A 95 15.19 25.30 4.10
N GLU A 96 15.14 25.79 5.35
CA GLU A 96 15.74 25.12 6.50
C GLU A 96 15.12 23.74 6.72
N PHE A 97 13.79 23.65 6.64
CA PHE A 97 13.07 22.37 6.75
C PHE A 97 13.54 21.38 5.67
N MET A 98 13.64 21.80 4.41
CA MET A 98 14.15 20.94 3.32
C MET A 98 15.59 20.51 3.57
N ASN A 99 16.45 21.42 4.03
CA ASN A 99 17.86 21.10 4.30
C ASN A 99 18.01 20.06 5.41
N LYS A 100 17.15 20.08 6.44
CA LYS A 100 17.11 19.03 7.48
C LYS A 100 16.74 17.65 6.92
N GLN A 101 16.08 17.60 5.76
CA GLN A 101 15.76 16.37 5.02
C GLN A 101 16.81 16.04 3.93
N GLY A 102 17.95 16.76 3.90
CA GLY A 102 18.98 16.56 2.88
C GLY A 102 18.62 17.10 1.49
N LEU A 103 17.59 17.96 1.39
CA LEU A 103 17.10 18.52 0.14
C LEU A 103 17.51 19.98 -0.03
N VAL A 104 17.68 20.37 -1.30
CA VAL A 104 17.87 21.76 -1.76
C VAL A 104 16.80 22.08 -2.80
N HIS A 105 16.39 23.34 -2.89
CA HIS A 105 15.31 23.75 -3.80
C HIS A 105 15.78 23.80 -5.25
N ARG A 106 16.92 24.46 -5.53
CA ARG A 106 17.57 24.61 -6.86
C ARG A 106 16.74 25.24 -8.00
N ALA A 107 15.49 25.55 -7.75
CA ALA A 107 14.54 26.20 -8.66
C ALA A 107 13.78 27.32 -7.94
N LEU A 108 14.41 27.99 -6.97
CA LEU A 108 13.78 29.10 -6.27
C LEU A 108 13.69 30.32 -7.22
N SER A 109 12.48 30.85 -7.39
CA SER A 109 12.21 32.03 -8.21
C SER A 109 10.95 32.73 -7.69
N THR A 110 10.68 33.95 -8.16
CA THR A 110 9.45 34.68 -7.78
C THR A 110 8.16 33.95 -8.18
N GLN A 111 8.21 33.06 -9.17
CA GLN A 111 7.06 32.27 -9.64
C GLN A 111 6.78 31.03 -8.79
N ASN A 112 7.78 30.56 -8.05
CA ASN A 112 7.69 29.37 -7.20
C ASN A 112 7.46 29.71 -5.72
N VAL A 113 7.31 31.00 -5.38
CA VAL A 113 6.87 31.46 -4.07
C VAL A 113 5.39 31.84 -4.17
N LEU A 114 4.52 30.90 -3.81
CA LEU A 114 3.06 31.05 -3.88
C LEU A 114 2.52 31.60 -2.55
N LEU A 115 1.31 32.17 -2.58
CA LEU A 115 0.66 32.75 -1.40
C LEU A 115 -0.73 32.15 -1.18
N ASP A 116 -1.04 31.77 0.05
CA ASP A 116 -2.41 31.42 0.43
C ASP A 116 -3.30 32.67 0.58
N CYS A 117 -4.60 32.48 0.82
CA CYS A 117 -5.57 33.56 1.02
C CYS A 117 -5.27 34.47 2.22
N LYS A 118 -4.42 34.01 3.15
CA LYS A 118 -3.95 34.77 4.32
C LYS A 118 -2.64 35.51 4.03
N GLY A 119 -2.05 35.32 2.86
CA GLY A 119 -0.79 35.95 2.43
C GLY A 119 0.46 35.26 2.96
N ASN A 120 0.36 33.99 3.38
CA ASN A 120 1.47 33.15 3.84
C ASN A 120 2.17 32.46 2.67
N VAL A 121 3.50 32.42 2.69
CA VAL A 121 4.32 31.76 1.67
C VAL A 121 4.17 30.24 1.70
N ASN A 122 4.01 29.66 0.51
CA ASN A 122 4.14 28.24 0.21
C ASN A 122 5.09 28.05 -0.99
N LEU A 123 6.25 27.41 -0.77
CA LEU A 123 7.23 27.12 -1.83
C LEU A 123 6.75 25.96 -2.70
N ALA A 124 6.79 26.14 -4.02
CA ALA A 124 6.40 25.14 -5.01
C ALA A 124 7.61 24.62 -5.81
N LYS A 125 7.42 23.49 -6.49
CA LYS A 125 8.41 22.90 -7.41
C LYS A 125 9.78 22.56 -6.79
N PHE A 126 9.83 22.38 -5.48
CA PHE A 126 11.04 21.89 -4.82
C PHE A 126 11.27 20.40 -5.13
N GLY A 127 12.51 19.93 -5.05
CA GLY A 127 12.81 18.50 -5.22
C GLY A 127 12.90 18.00 -6.66
N LEU A 128 12.70 18.85 -7.68
CA LEU A 128 13.00 18.49 -9.08
C LEU A 128 14.46 18.02 -9.22
N TYR A 129 15.40 18.76 -8.62
CA TYR A 129 16.81 18.38 -8.59
C TYR A 129 17.07 17.02 -7.95
N HIS A 130 16.32 16.66 -6.89
CA HIS A 130 16.47 15.37 -6.21
C HIS A 130 15.87 14.23 -7.05
N MET A 131 14.65 14.39 -7.54
CA MET A 131 13.95 13.32 -8.23
C MET A 131 14.61 12.95 -9.57
N THR A 132 15.29 13.89 -10.23
CA THR A 132 16.00 13.69 -11.51
C THR A 132 17.48 13.34 -11.34
N ASP A 133 17.87 12.80 -10.19
CA ASP A 133 19.26 12.42 -9.89
C ASP A 133 20.26 13.56 -10.16
N HIS A 134 19.98 14.71 -9.54
CA HIS A 134 20.78 15.92 -9.69
C HIS A 134 20.83 16.47 -11.14
N GLY A 135 19.88 16.05 -11.98
CA GLY A 135 19.76 16.45 -13.38
C GLY A 135 20.27 15.39 -14.37
N ALA A 136 20.79 14.25 -13.91
CA ALA A 136 21.30 13.19 -14.78
C ALA A 136 20.20 12.44 -15.55
N ASP A 137 19.00 12.36 -14.99
CA ASP A 137 17.87 11.62 -15.59
C ASP A 137 16.98 12.48 -16.52
N VAL A 138 17.43 13.70 -16.89
CA VAL A 138 16.69 14.64 -17.78
C VAL A 138 17.62 15.39 -18.74
N ASP A 139 17.09 15.83 -19.89
CA ASP A 139 17.87 16.52 -20.93
C ASP A 139 17.79 18.06 -20.88
N PHE A 140 17.31 18.62 -19.75
CA PHE A 140 17.17 20.07 -19.56
C PHE A 140 17.92 20.55 -18.30
N PRO A 141 18.44 21.78 -18.29
CA PRO A 141 19.13 22.33 -17.12
C PRO A 141 18.16 22.55 -15.96
N ILE A 142 18.59 22.22 -14.74
CA ILE A 142 17.82 22.45 -13.51
C ILE A 142 18.06 23.87 -12.99
N GLY A 143 16.96 24.60 -12.78
CA GLY A 143 16.94 25.96 -12.24
C GLY A 143 16.88 27.04 -13.31
N TYR A 144 16.75 28.30 -12.87
CA TYR A 144 16.58 29.45 -13.76
C TYR A 144 17.89 30.24 -13.85
N PRO A 145 18.44 30.50 -15.05
CA PRO A 145 19.76 31.12 -15.21
C PRO A 145 19.98 32.41 -14.39
N SER A 146 18.97 33.28 -14.27
CA SER A 146 19.08 34.54 -13.51
C SER A 146 19.25 34.35 -12.00
N TYR A 147 18.84 33.20 -11.45
CA TYR A 147 18.86 32.91 -10.01
C TYR A 147 19.97 31.95 -9.63
N LEU A 148 20.68 31.36 -10.59
CA LEU A 148 21.74 30.38 -10.31
C LEU A 148 22.89 31.03 -9.53
N ALA A 149 23.34 30.33 -8.49
CA ALA A 149 24.49 30.75 -7.71
C ALA A 149 25.80 30.62 -8.52
N PRO A 150 26.79 31.51 -8.34
CA PRO A 150 28.03 31.49 -9.12
C PRO A 150 28.75 30.14 -9.06
N GLU A 151 28.76 29.49 -7.89
CA GLU A 151 29.38 28.18 -7.71
C GLU A 151 28.69 27.05 -8.49
N VAL A 152 27.38 27.17 -8.73
CA VAL A 152 26.63 26.21 -9.55
C VAL A 152 26.95 26.42 -11.03
N ILE A 153 27.06 27.67 -11.47
CA ILE A 153 27.41 28.00 -12.86
C ILE A 153 28.84 27.55 -13.17
N ALA A 154 29.78 27.81 -12.24
CA ALA A 154 31.19 27.46 -12.40
C ALA A 154 31.44 25.95 -12.49
N GLN A 155 30.54 25.13 -11.95
CA GLN A 155 30.61 23.66 -12.07
C GLN A 155 30.46 23.19 -13.52
N GLY A 156 29.66 23.90 -14.32
CA GLY A 156 29.25 23.45 -15.66
C GLY A 156 28.24 22.30 -15.63
N SER A 157 27.97 21.71 -16.80
CA SER A 157 27.11 20.53 -16.95
C SER A 157 27.89 19.27 -16.57
N PHE A 158 27.36 18.46 -15.65
CA PHE A 158 27.94 17.18 -15.25
C PHE A 158 27.31 16.05 -16.07
N HIS A 159 28.14 15.21 -16.71
CA HIS A 159 27.69 13.95 -17.33
C HIS A 159 28.31 12.76 -16.58
N PRO A 160 27.52 11.78 -16.12
CA PRO A 160 28.00 10.62 -15.35
C PRO A 160 29.05 9.74 -16.05
N SER A 161 29.25 9.92 -17.36
CA SER A 161 30.21 9.15 -18.16
C SER A 161 31.66 9.57 -17.99
N ASP A 162 31.97 10.57 -17.17
CA ASP A 162 33.35 11.04 -16.93
C ASP A 162 33.98 10.29 -15.73
N PRO A 163 34.90 9.34 -15.94
CA PRO A 163 35.42 8.45 -14.88
C PRO A 163 36.43 9.13 -13.94
N SER A 164 36.61 10.46 -14.04
CA SER A 164 37.74 11.19 -13.47
C SER A 164 37.49 11.83 -12.09
N HIS A 165 36.32 11.64 -11.47
CA HIS A 165 35.96 12.30 -10.21
C HIS A 165 35.38 11.33 -9.17
N ASP A 166 36.22 10.82 -8.26
CA ASP A 166 35.84 9.89 -7.18
C ASP A 166 35.03 10.53 -6.03
N GLU A 167 35.09 11.85 -5.84
CA GLU A 167 34.15 12.60 -4.99
C GLU A 167 33.93 13.99 -5.60
N ALA A 168 32.86 14.16 -6.38
CA ALA A 168 32.50 15.49 -6.88
C ALA A 168 32.16 16.39 -5.68
N PRO A 169 32.81 17.57 -5.52
CA PRO A 169 32.26 18.58 -4.65
C PRO A 169 30.86 18.90 -5.16
N LEU A 170 29.85 18.89 -4.29
CA LEU A 170 28.49 19.33 -4.61
C LEU A 170 28.42 20.86 -4.41
N PRO A 171 28.65 21.72 -5.41
CA PRO A 171 28.45 23.17 -5.25
C PRO A 171 26.97 23.51 -5.06
N SER A 172 26.07 22.56 -5.36
CA SER A 172 24.64 22.63 -5.09
C SER A 172 24.32 22.24 -3.64
N GLY A 173 24.66 23.11 -2.70
CA GLY A 173 24.32 22.96 -1.28
C GLY A 173 23.26 23.96 -0.79
N PRO A 174 22.85 23.91 0.49
CA PRO A 174 21.91 24.86 1.12
C PRO A 174 22.16 26.35 0.82
N LYS A 175 23.43 26.72 0.69
CA LYS A 175 23.85 28.11 0.43
C LYS A 175 23.55 28.58 -0.99
N SER A 176 23.40 27.67 -1.95
CA SER A 176 23.00 28.02 -3.31
C SER A 176 21.55 28.54 -3.37
N ASP A 177 20.66 27.98 -2.54
CA ASP A 177 19.29 28.49 -2.37
C ASP A 177 19.27 29.87 -1.69
N VAL A 178 20.21 30.16 -0.79
CA VAL A 178 20.36 31.48 -0.15
C VAL A 178 20.74 32.56 -1.16
N TRP A 179 21.57 32.25 -2.15
CA TRP A 179 21.84 33.18 -3.26
C TRP A 179 20.59 33.41 -4.10
N SER A 180 19.89 32.33 -4.45
CA SER A 180 18.65 32.39 -5.23
C SER A 180 17.60 33.25 -4.50
N LEU A 181 17.53 33.14 -3.17
CA LEU A 181 16.72 34.00 -2.31
C LEU A 181 17.17 35.47 -2.39
N GLY A 182 18.48 35.74 -2.39
CA GLY A 182 19.00 37.10 -2.55
C GLY A 182 18.53 37.77 -3.84
N ILE A 183 18.62 37.06 -4.97
CA ILE A 183 18.12 37.52 -6.27
C ILE A 183 16.60 37.73 -6.23
N LEU A 184 15.87 36.79 -5.64
CA LEU A 184 14.42 36.87 -5.46
C LEU A 184 14.02 38.12 -4.66
N LEU A 185 14.62 38.33 -3.49
CA LEU A 185 14.32 39.48 -2.63
C LEU A 185 14.71 40.79 -3.33
N PHE A 186 15.80 40.81 -4.08
CA PHE A 186 16.20 41.96 -4.88
C PHE A 186 15.13 42.32 -5.91
N GLU A 187 14.62 41.35 -6.66
CA GLU A 187 13.52 41.56 -7.62
C GLU A 187 12.25 42.09 -6.95
N LEU A 188 11.90 41.56 -5.77
CA LEU A 188 10.74 42.02 -5.00
C LEU A 188 10.92 43.48 -4.56
N CYS A 189 12.11 43.88 -4.12
CA CYS A 189 12.41 45.25 -3.72
C CYS A 189 12.41 46.21 -4.91
N ALA A 190 13.08 45.81 -6.00
CA ALA A 190 13.22 46.63 -7.21
C ALA A 190 11.92 46.69 -8.05
N ARG A 191 10.96 45.78 -7.82
CA ARG A 191 9.74 45.57 -8.63
C ARG A 191 10.03 45.37 -10.12
N ARG A 192 11.17 44.76 -10.43
CA ARG A 192 11.65 44.49 -11.79
C ARG A 192 12.26 43.10 -11.84
N ARG A 193 12.11 42.42 -12.98
CA ARG A 193 12.81 41.15 -13.22
C ARG A 193 14.25 41.43 -13.63
N LEU A 194 15.18 40.75 -12.97
CA LEU A 194 16.61 40.89 -13.24
C LEU A 194 17.01 40.12 -14.49
N LEU A 195 17.97 40.69 -15.22
CA LEU A 195 18.58 40.10 -16.42
C LEU A 195 17.53 39.65 -17.44
N GLN A 196 16.43 40.41 -17.55
CA GLN A 196 15.37 40.13 -18.51
C GLN A 196 15.84 40.53 -19.91
N ASN A 197 15.51 39.72 -20.93
CA ASN A 197 15.86 39.96 -22.35
C ASN A 197 17.36 39.91 -22.71
N ILE A 198 18.21 39.34 -21.83
CA ILE A 198 19.63 39.07 -22.09
C ILE A 198 19.80 37.60 -22.52
N GLU A 199 20.76 37.28 -23.39
CA GLU A 199 21.06 35.89 -23.75
C GLU A 199 21.59 35.09 -22.55
N ILE A 200 21.30 33.78 -22.47
CA ILE A 200 21.70 32.95 -21.33
C ILE A 200 23.21 33.02 -21.07
N SER A 201 24.03 32.94 -22.13
CA SER A 201 25.49 33.04 -22.05
C SER A 201 25.96 34.34 -21.38
N GLU A 202 25.35 35.48 -21.75
CA GLU A 202 25.64 36.78 -21.18
C GLU A 202 25.20 36.89 -19.72
N LYS A 203 24.02 36.33 -19.36
CA LYS A 203 23.58 36.26 -17.95
C LYS A 203 24.57 35.50 -17.08
N LEU A 204 24.99 34.31 -17.54
CA LEU A 204 25.93 33.47 -16.80
C LEU A 204 27.28 34.17 -16.66
N LYS A 205 27.78 34.80 -17.73
CA LYS A 205 29.00 35.60 -17.70
C LYS A 205 28.90 36.76 -16.70
N PHE A 206 27.79 37.50 -16.72
CA PHE A 206 27.55 38.60 -15.80
C PHE A 206 27.61 38.12 -14.33
N ILE A 207 26.90 37.04 -14.00
CA ILE A 207 26.89 36.47 -12.64
C ILE A 207 28.30 36.04 -12.22
N LEU A 208 29.07 35.40 -13.10
CA LEU A 208 30.44 35.00 -12.80
C LEU A 208 31.38 36.20 -12.59
N THR A 209 31.16 37.32 -13.30
CA THR A 209 31.95 38.54 -13.14
C THR A 209 31.66 39.32 -11.86
N LEU A 210 30.54 39.06 -11.17
CA LEU A 210 30.22 39.69 -9.88
C LEU A 210 31.28 39.38 -8.81
N GLY A 211 32.03 38.29 -8.94
CA GLY A 211 33.12 37.94 -8.02
C GLY A 211 34.32 38.90 -8.07
N CYS A 212 34.40 39.75 -9.09
CA CYS A 212 35.41 40.80 -9.21
C CYS A 212 35.00 42.12 -8.56
N MET A 213 33.77 42.22 -8.04
CA MET A 213 33.18 43.44 -7.51
C MET A 213 33.11 43.41 -5.97
N ASP A 214 33.33 44.56 -5.32
CA ASP A 214 33.27 44.67 -3.87
C ASP A 214 31.83 44.79 -3.33
N ASP A 215 30.92 45.43 -4.08
CA ASP A 215 29.51 45.61 -3.70
C ASP A 215 28.56 45.12 -4.80
N ILE A 216 28.19 43.84 -4.70
CA ILE A 216 27.32 43.16 -5.66
C ILE A 216 25.92 43.78 -5.72
N VAL A 217 25.39 44.25 -4.58
CA VAL A 217 24.03 44.82 -4.52
C VAL A 217 23.98 46.13 -5.29
N THR A 218 24.99 46.99 -5.11
CA THR A 218 25.10 48.26 -5.84
C THR A 218 25.30 48.04 -7.33
N VAL A 219 26.18 47.12 -7.73
CA VAL A 219 26.40 46.79 -9.16
C VAL A 219 25.12 46.25 -9.82
N LEU A 220 24.41 45.34 -9.15
CA LEU A 220 23.12 44.85 -9.65
C LEU A 220 22.10 45.99 -9.82
N ALA A 221 22.10 46.95 -8.88
CA ALA A 221 21.17 48.07 -8.92
C ALA A 221 21.47 49.07 -10.04
N GLU A 222 22.74 49.34 -10.31
CA GLU A 222 23.19 50.20 -11.43
C GLU A 222 22.85 49.58 -12.79
N GLU A 223 23.21 48.32 -13.00
CA GLU A 223 22.97 47.59 -14.26
C GLU A 223 21.48 47.51 -14.62
N HIS A 224 20.59 47.49 -13.62
CA HIS A 224 19.15 47.41 -13.82
C HIS A 224 18.41 48.75 -13.61
N GLY A 225 19.15 49.85 -13.47
CA GLY A 225 18.61 51.20 -13.34
C GLY A 225 17.64 51.36 -12.17
N CYS A 226 17.97 50.77 -11.02
CA CYS A 226 17.16 50.78 -9.79
C CYS A 226 17.94 51.19 -8.53
N LEU A 227 19.11 51.83 -8.71
CA LEU A 227 19.97 52.29 -7.61
C LEU A 227 19.23 53.18 -6.59
N ASP A 228 18.38 54.09 -7.05
CA ASP A 228 17.62 54.98 -6.16
C ASP A 228 16.65 54.19 -5.27
N ILE A 229 15.96 53.19 -5.84
CA ILE A 229 15.02 52.33 -5.11
C ILE A 229 15.76 51.53 -4.03
N ILE A 230 16.92 50.96 -4.38
CA ILE A 230 17.71 50.13 -3.46
C ILE A 230 18.30 50.98 -2.31
N LYS A 231 18.68 52.23 -2.58
CA LYS A 231 19.19 53.16 -1.54
C LYS A 231 18.13 53.60 -0.54
N GLU A 232 16.86 53.61 -0.92
CA GLU A 232 15.74 53.96 -0.04
C GLU A 232 15.23 52.79 0.81
N LEU A 233 15.77 51.58 0.64
CA LEU A 233 15.33 50.41 1.41
C LEU A 233 15.69 50.52 2.91
N PRO A 234 14.87 49.93 3.80
CA PRO A 234 15.21 49.78 5.20
C PRO A 234 16.56 49.07 5.39
N GLU A 235 17.37 49.51 6.36
CA GLU A 235 18.73 49.01 6.59
C GLU A 235 18.77 47.49 6.81
N ASN A 236 17.80 46.94 7.53
CA ASN A 236 17.68 45.50 7.77
C ASN A 236 17.41 44.68 6.50
N VAL A 237 16.70 45.25 5.52
CA VAL A 237 16.49 44.62 4.21
C VAL A 237 17.77 44.66 3.38
N LEU A 238 18.47 45.81 3.38
CA LEU A 238 19.73 45.96 2.68
C LEU A 238 20.82 45.05 3.24
N GLU A 239 20.89 44.90 4.57
CA GLU A 239 21.79 43.98 5.25
C GLU A 239 21.51 42.53 4.87
N LEU A 240 20.23 42.12 4.84
CA LEU A 240 19.82 40.78 4.39
C LEU A 240 20.24 40.52 2.94
N LEU A 241 20.02 41.46 2.02
CA LEU A 241 20.43 41.34 0.62
C LEU A 241 21.94 41.14 0.49
N LYS A 242 22.75 41.91 1.22
CA LYS A 242 24.22 41.78 1.23
C LYS A 242 24.67 40.42 1.76
N LYS A 243 24.03 39.91 2.82
CA LYS A 243 24.30 38.56 3.36
C LYS A 243 23.96 37.46 2.35
N CYS A 244 22.80 37.54 1.69
CA CYS A 244 22.38 36.56 0.69
C CYS A 244 23.26 36.57 -0.57
N LEU A 245 23.57 37.76 -1.09
CA LEU A 245 24.35 37.97 -2.32
C LEU A 245 25.87 38.00 -2.08
N THR A 246 26.34 37.26 -1.09
CA THR A 246 27.77 37.01 -0.89
C THR A 246 28.28 36.01 -1.93
N PHE A 247 29.25 36.43 -2.77
CA PHE A 247 29.76 35.60 -3.88
C PHE A 247 30.32 34.26 -3.43
N LEU A 248 31.24 34.27 -2.46
CA LEU A 248 31.90 33.04 -2.00
C LEU A 248 30.97 32.22 -1.08
N PRO A 249 30.63 30.96 -1.44
CA PRO A 249 29.73 30.14 -0.63
C PRO A 249 30.31 29.83 0.76
N SER A 250 31.63 29.83 0.94
CA SER A 250 32.26 29.66 2.26
C SER A 250 31.86 30.77 3.25
N LYS A 251 31.67 32.00 2.76
CA LYS A 251 31.29 33.17 3.57
C LYS A 251 29.78 33.41 3.63
N ARG A 252 29.02 32.91 2.65
CA ARG A 252 27.55 33.02 2.61
C ARG A 252 26.93 32.24 3.79
N PRO A 253 25.93 32.79 4.49
CA PRO A 253 25.26 32.06 5.57
C PRO A 253 24.40 30.90 5.01
N THR A 254 24.03 29.97 5.89
CA THR A 254 23.02 28.94 5.61
C THR A 254 21.63 29.46 5.94
N PRO A 255 20.54 28.81 5.49
CA PRO A 255 19.18 29.20 5.88
C PRO A 255 18.97 29.25 7.40
N ALA A 256 19.44 28.23 8.12
CA ALA A 256 19.43 28.19 9.59
C ALA A 256 20.21 29.37 10.22
N GLY A 257 21.37 29.72 9.64
CA GLY A 257 22.16 30.85 10.10
C GLY A 257 21.47 32.20 9.92
N LEU A 258 20.72 32.37 8.82
CA LEU A 258 19.91 33.57 8.58
C LEU A 258 18.67 33.64 9.49
N LEU A 259 18.00 32.52 9.76
CA LEU A 259 16.84 32.50 10.67
C LEU A 259 17.19 32.90 12.10
N GLY A 260 18.41 32.59 12.55
CA GLY A 260 18.93 33.00 13.86
C GLY A 260 19.48 34.43 13.91
N ASP A 261 19.41 35.18 12.82
CA ASP A 261 19.98 36.53 12.73
C ASP A 261 19.09 37.58 13.42
N PRO A 262 19.67 38.57 14.14
CA PRO A 262 18.90 39.62 14.83
C PRO A 262 17.90 40.38 13.95
N LEU A 263 18.12 40.40 12.62
CA LEU A 263 17.21 41.04 11.66
C LEU A 263 15.78 40.45 11.67
N PHE A 264 15.59 39.22 12.18
CA PHE A 264 14.28 38.57 12.28
C PHE A 264 13.67 38.53 13.69
N HIS A 265 14.29 39.11 14.73
CA HIS A 265 13.75 39.03 16.11
C HIS A 265 12.32 39.56 16.27
N GLY A 266 11.93 40.59 15.51
CA GLY A 266 10.56 41.13 15.53
C GLY A 266 9.54 40.32 14.72
N ILE A 267 10.01 39.36 13.91
CA ILE A 267 9.18 38.55 13.00
C ILE A 267 9.03 37.13 13.54
N SER A 268 10.09 36.56 14.14
CA SER A 268 10.08 35.19 14.67
C SER A 268 9.01 34.97 15.73
N CYS A 269 8.66 36.00 16.51
CA CYS A 269 7.59 35.92 17.51
C CYS A 269 6.17 35.82 16.91
N LEU A 270 5.99 36.07 15.61
CA LEU A 270 4.70 35.95 14.92
C LEU A 270 4.37 34.51 14.54
N TYR A 271 5.35 33.61 14.55
CA TYR A 271 5.20 32.25 14.07
C TYR A 271 5.43 31.21 15.17
N THR A 272 4.65 30.14 15.13
CA THR A 272 4.83 28.99 16.01
C THR A 272 5.77 27.99 15.34
N PRO A 273 6.78 27.46 16.05
CA PRO A 273 7.66 26.44 15.49
C PRO A 273 6.87 25.23 14.99
N PHE A 274 7.15 24.80 13.77
CA PHE A 274 6.48 23.65 13.19
C PHE A 274 6.74 22.37 14.00
N GLN A 275 5.66 21.67 14.35
CA GLN A 275 5.71 20.36 14.99
C GLN A 275 5.18 19.30 14.03
N LYS A 276 5.96 18.23 13.83
CA LYS A 276 5.53 17.09 13.01
C LYS A 276 4.35 16.39 13.71
N PRO A 277 3.25 16.09 12.98
CA PRO A 277 2.12 15.36 13.55
C PRO A 277 2.52 13.99 14.10
N VAL A 278 1.89 13.57 15.19
CA VAL A 278 2.07 12.24 15.79
C VAL A 278 1.54 11.17 14.82
N SER A 279 2.28 10.07 14.65
CA SER A 279 1.88 8.92 13.83
C SER A 279 0.60 8.25 14.35
N LEU A 280 -0.24 7.74 13.45
CA LEU A 280 -1.53 7.12 13.80
C LEU A 280 -1.43 5.95 14.77
N PHE A 281 -0.36 5.15 14.69
CA PHE A 281 -0.15 3.97 15.53
C PHE A 281 0.76 4.23 16.74
N SER A 282 1.17 5.48 16.96
CA SER A 282 2.02 5.85 18.11
C SER A 282 1.31 5.59 19.44
N SER A 283 2.08 5.31 20.48
CA SER A 283 1.61 5.23 21.87
C SER A 283 1.27 6.61 22.47
N SER A 284 1.71 7.71 21.83
CA SER A 284 1.44 9.06 22.31
C SER A 284 0.00 9.48 22.04
N LEU A 285 -0.61 10.19 23.00
CA LEU A 285 -1.95 10.76 22.84
C LEU A 285 -1.94 11.77 21.68
N ARG A 286 -2.65 11.46 20.59
CA ARG A 286 -2.78 12.33 19.41
C ARG A 286 -3.44 13.69 19.72
N CYS A 287 -4.21 13.76 20.81
CA CYS A 287 -4.84 14.98 21.31
C CYS A 287 -4.03 15.71 22.39
N ALA A 288 -2.81 15.28 22.72
CA ALA A 288 -2.02 15.88 23.80
C ALA A 288 -1.80 17.40 23.62
N ASN A 289 -1.72 17.85 22.37
CA ASN A 289 -1.50 19.26 22.00
C ASN A 289 -2.75 19.90 21.38
N LEU A 290 -3.94 19.29 21.50
CA LEU A 290 -5.17 19.86 20.96
C LEU A 290 -5.56 21.09 21.79
N GLN A 291 -5.44 22.26 21.19
CA GLN A 291 -6.00 23.49 21.73
C GLN A 291 -7.37 23.71 21.12
N LEU A 292 -8.41 23.63 21.95
CA LEU A 292 -9.76 24.02 21.56
C LEU A 292 -9.85 25.55 21.62
N PRO A 293 -10.51 26.21 20.67
CA PRO A 293 -10.84 27.63 20.79
C PRO A 293 -11.60 27.91 22.08
N ASP A 294 -11.39 29.10 22.65
CA ASP A 294 -12.08 29.53 23.88
C ASP A 294 -13.61 29.58 23.69
N ASP A 295 -14.08 29.84 22.47
CA ASP A 295 -15.48 29.71 22.07
C ASP A 295 -15.64 28.56 21.06
N ILE A 296 -16.30 27.48 21.48
CA ILE A 296 -16.61 26.34 20.59
C ILE A 296 -17.49 26.78 19.41
N ALA A 297 -18.26 27.87 19.54
CA ALA A 297 -19.03 28.42 18.43
C ALA A 297 -18.12 28.89 17.28
N ASP A 298 -16.85 29.22 17.53
CA ASP A 298 -15.87 29.52 16.48
C ASP A 298 -15.54 28.30 15.60
N LEU A 299 -15.71 27.08 16.12
CA LEU A 299 -15.64 25.84 15.33
C LEU A 299 -16.90 25.60 14.49
N CYS A 300 -17.98 26.34 14.75
CA CYS A 300 -19.27 26.22 14.06
C CYS A 300 -19.56 27.39 13.10
N LYS A 301 -18.59 28.32 12.91
CA LYS A 301 -18.78 29.57 12.14
C LYS A 301 -18.51 29.47 10.64
N ASP A 302 -18.18 28.30 10.10
CA ASP A 302 -18.00 28.16 8.65
C ASP A 302 -19.36 28.02 7.95
N GLU A 303 -19.90 29.16 7.50
CA GLU A 303 -21.05 29.29 6.60
C GLU A 303 -20.70 28.95 5.13
N ASN A 304 -19.53 28.37 4.86
CA ASN A 304 -19.14 27.98 3.50
C ASN A 304 -19.55 26.53 3.22
N ASP A 305 -20.51 26.34 2.31
CA ASP A 305 -21.04 25.05 1.83
C ASP A 305 -20.00 24.14 1.13
N ASP A 306 -18.70 24.44 1.21
CA ASP A 306 -17.64 23.73 0.50
C ASP A 306 -16.92 22.71 1.39
N TYR A 307 -17.62 21.63 1.72
CA TYR A 307 -17.09 20.55 2.56
C TYR A 307 -15.82 19.87 1.99
N LEU A 308 -15.56 20.01 0.68
CA LEU A 308 -14.34 19.49 0.06
C LEU A 308 -13.08 20.25 0.52
N SER A 309 -13.22 21.52 0.89
CA SER A 309 -12.10 22.33 1.39
C SER A 309 -11.54 21.81 2.73
N GLU A 310 -12.36 21.11 3.52
CA GLU A 310 -11.96 20.49 4.79
C GLU A 310 -11.34 19.10 4.63
N ARG A 311 -11.31 18.55 3.42
CA ARG A 311 -10.75 17.22 3.14
C ARG A 311 -9.25 17.29 2.83
N GLY A 312 -8.55 16.17 2.99
CA GLY A 312 -7.15 16.06 2.61
C GLY A 312 -6.97 16.29 1.10
N ILE A 313 -5.93 17.02 0.69
CA ILE A 313 -5.70 17.31 -0.74
C ILE A 313 -5.49 16.03 -1.58
N ASP A 314 -4.87 15.01 -0.98
CA ASP A 314 -4.67 13.68 -1.55
C ASP A 314 -5.99 12.90 -1.72
N GLU A 315 -6.89 13.02 -0.75
CA GLU A 315 -8.25 12.49 -0.85
C GLU A 315 -9.05 13.19 -1.95
N VAL A 316 -8.99 14.52 -2.02
CA VAL A 316 -9.69 15.29 -3.06
C VAL A 316 -9.19 14.91 -4.45
N TYR A 317 -7.88 14.76 -4.62
CA TYR A 317 -7.30 14.31 -5.89
C TYR A 317 -7.73 12.88 -6.24
N HIS A 318 -7.75 11.95 -5.26
CA HIS A 318 -8.26 10.60 -5.47
C HIS A 318 -9.71 10.61 -5.96
N LEU A 319 -10.59 11.38 -5.31
CA LEU A 319 -11.98 11.53 -5.72
C LEU A 319 -12.12 12.24 -7.07
N TRP A 320 -11.24 13.20 -7.39
CA TRP A 320 -11.20 13.86 -8.69
C TRP A 320 -10.90 12.87 -9.82
N CYS A 321 -9.95 11.95 -9.63
CA CYS A 321 -9.69 10.85 -10.57
C CYS A 321 -10.93 9.97 -10.76
N LEU A 322 -11.62 9.60 -9.67
CA LEU A 322 -12.86 8.81 -9.73
C LEU A 322 -14.00 9.56 -10.43
N ALA A 323 -14.04 10.88 -10.30
CA ALA A 323 -15.02 11.75 -10.95
C ALA A 323 -14.83 11.85 -12.48
N GLY A 324 -13.79 11.22 -13.04
CA GLY A 324 -13.45 11.25 -14.47
C GLY A 324 -12.32 12.23 -14.81
N GLY A 325 -11.61 12.74 -13.81
CA GLY A 325 -10.40 13.53 -13.99
C GLY A 325 -9.31 12.74 -14.71
N ASP A 326 -8.72 13.35 -15.74
CA ASP A 326 -7.67 12.76 -16.57
C ASP A 326 -6.58 13.81 -16.81
N LEU A 327 -5.39 13.56 -16.25
CA LEU A 327 -4.26 14.48 -16.29
C LEU A 327 -3.77 14.74 -17.72
N GLU A 328 -3.65 13.70 -18.55
CA GLU A 328 -3.18 13.86 -19.93
C GLU A 328 -4.19 14.70 -20.72
N LYS A 329 -5.48 14.40 -20.57
CA LYS A 329 -6.56 15.15 -21.23
C LYS A 329 -6.61 16.61 -20.81
N GLU A 330 -6.52 16.91 -19.51
CA GLU A 330 -6.51 18.29 -19.01
C GLU A 330 -5.30 19.08 -19.54
N LEU A 331 -4.11 18.47 -19.54
CA LEU A 331 -2.91 19.11 -20.08
C LEU A 331 -2.94 19.27 -21.60
N THR A 332 -3.58 18.35 -22.34
CA THR A 332 -3.83 18.51 -23.77
C THR A 332 -4.83 19.63 -24.06
N ASN A 333 -5.94 19.71 -23.29
CA ASN A 333 -6.94 20.78 -23.44
C ASN A 333 -6.35 22.18 -23.20
N LYS A 334 -5.31 22.27 -22.37
CA LYS A 334 -4.57 23.51 -22.07
C LYS A 334 -3.36 23.73 -22.99
N GLU A 335 -3.22 22.93 -24.05
CA GLU A 335 -2.15 23.00 -25.05
C GLU A 335 -0.72 22.84 -24.50
N ILE A 336 -0.57 22.30 -23.30
CA ILE A 336 0.72 21.94 -22.70
C ILE A 336 1.25 20.66 -23.35
N ILE A 337 0.39 19.64 -23.44
CA ILE A 337 0.69 18.43 -24.21
C ILE A 337 0.24 18.65 -25.65
N ARG A 338 1.21 18.85 -26.54
CA ARG A 338 0.97 18.98 -27.98
C ARG A 338 1.28 17.67 -28.69
N SER A 339 0.29 17.06 -29.33
CA SER A 339 0.51 15.90 -30.19
C SER A 339 1.09 16.36 -31.54
N LYS A 340 2.36 16.05 -31.82
CA LYS A 340 2.89 16.15 -33.18
C LYS A 340 2.76 14.79 -33.89
N PRO A 341 2.46 14.76 -35.19
CA PRO A 341 2.51 13.53 -35.96
C PRO A 341 3.90 12.88 -35.85
N PRO A 342 4.03 11.55 -35.66
CA PRO A 342 5.33 10.87 -35.55
C PRO A 342 6.27 11.10 -36.74
N VAL A 343 5.72 11.39 -37.93
CA VAL A 343 6.51 11.74 -39.13
C VAL A 343 7.30 13.05 -38.95
N CYS A 344 6.82 13.96 -38.11
CA CYS A 344 7.50 15.21 -37.79
C CYS A 344 8.61 15.04 -36.74
N THR A 345 8.70 13.86 -36.13
CA THR A 345 9.74 13.46 -35.18
C THR A 345 10.66 12.39 -35.77
N LEU A 346 10.69 12.23 -37.10
CA LEU A 346 11.67 11.38 -37.79
C LEU A 346 12.96 12.17 -38.04
N PRO A 347 14.13 11.54 -37.91
CA PRO A 347 15.40 12.20 -38.18
C PRO A 347 15.51 12.55 -39.67
N ASN A 348 16.08 13.71 -39.98
CA ASN A 348 16.28 14.11 -41.37
C ASN A 348 17.40 13.28 -42.03
N PHE A 349 18.36 12.82 -41.23
CA PHE A 349 19.45 11.94 -41.64
C PHE A 349 19.69 10.88 -40.58
N VAL A 350 20.01 9.66 -41.00
CA VAL A 350 20.54 8.60 -40.14
C VAL A 350 21.84 8.14 -40.78
N LEU A 351 22.94 8.21 -40.03
CA LEU A 351 24.26 7.73 -40.45
C LEU A 351 24.30 6.19 -40.42
N GLU A 352 25.26 5.59 -41.13
CA GLU A 352 25.42 4.13 -41.19
C GLU A 352 25.75 3.49 -39.83
N ASP A 353 26.28 4.27 -38.88
CA ASP A 353 26.54 3.87 -37.49
C ASP A 353 25.29 3.98 -36.58
N GLY A 354 24.15 4.43 -37.13
CA GLY A 354 22.88 4.58 -36.41
C GLY A 354 22.65 5.98 -35.80
N GLU A 355 23.62 6.90 -35.90
CA GLU A 355 23.43 8.25 -35.38
C GLU A 355 22.43 9.05 -36.21
N SER A 356 21.52 9.77 -35.54
CA SER A 356 20.41 10.49 -36.17
C SER A 356 20.60 12.01 -36.10
N PHE A 357 20.47 12.70 -37.24
CA PHE A 357 20.71 14.15 -37.37
C PHE A 357 19.55 14.91 -38.03
N GLY A 358 19.49 16.22 -37.78
CA GLY A 358 18.62 17.17 -38.48
C GLY A 358 17.17 17.22 -38.00
N GLN A 359 16.77 16.41 -37.02
CA GLN A 359 15.58 16.74 -36.22
C GLN A 359 15.81 18.10 -35.55
N GLY A 360 14.93 19.07 -35.77
CA GLY A 360 14.88 20.23 -34.88
C GLY A 360 14.61 19.73 -33.47
N ARG A 361 15.39 20.16 -32.46
CA ARG A 361 15.14 19.82 -31.05
C ARG A 361 13.67 20.11 -30.77
N ASP A 362 12.88 19.06 -30.57
CA ASP A 362 11.46 19.27 -30.42
C ASP A 362 11.24 19.95 -29.08
N ARG A 363 10.77 21.21 -29.13
CA ARG A 363 10.54 22.04 -27.96
C ARG A 363 9.56 21.40 -26.98
N SER A 364 8.79 20.40 -27.42
CA SER A 364 7.95 19.61 -26.50
C SER A 364 8.74 18.75 -25.52
N PHE A 365 10.03 18.45 -25.74
CA PHE A 365 10.91 17.79 -24.76
C PHE A 365 11.69 18.76 -23.87
N LEU A 366 11.59 20.07 -24.12
CA LEU A 366 12.12 21.07 -23.18
C LEU A 366 11.20 21.15 -21.96
N LEU A 367 11.76 21.43 -20.79
CA LEU A 367 10.98 21.71 -19.59
C LEU A 367 10.05 22.90 -19.85
N ASP A 368 8.75 22.62 -19.93
CA ASP A 368 7.70 23.62 -19.83
C ASP A 368 7.34 23.77 -18.35
N ASP A 369 7.72 24.91 -17.79
CA ASP A 369 7.55 25.19 -16.37
C ASP A 369 6.13 25.69 -16.03
N THR A 370 5.19 25.59 -16.95
CA THR A 370 3.79 25.99 -16.72
C THR A 370 3.09 25.00 -15.79
N THR A 371 2.45 25.54 -14.74
CA THR A 371 1.53 24.77 -13.88
C THR A 371 0.09 25.06 -14.29
N VAL A 372 -0.65 23.98 -14.57
CA VAL A 372 -2.07 24.03 -14.91
C VAL A 372 -2.90 23.71 -13.68
N THR A 373 -3.90 24.53 -13.39
CA THR A 373 -4.85 24.24 -12.32
C THR A 373 -5.93 23.27 -12.81
N LEU A 374 -6.12 22.18 -12.07
CA LEU A 374 -7.13 21.15 -12.37
C LEU A 374 -8.49 21.60 -11.85
N SER A 375 -9.50 21.51 -12.71
CA SER A 375 -10.86 21.91 -12.35
C SER A 375 -11.53 20.88 -11.43
N LEU A 376 -12.03 21.34 -10.28
CA LEU A 376 -12.86 20.53 -9.38
C LEU A 376 -14.35 20.53 -9.75
N CYS A 377 -14.75 21.17 -10.86
CA CYS A 377 -16.17 21.33 -11.22
C CYS A 377 -16.89 19.98 -11.40
N GLN A 378 -16.26 19.00 -12.04
CA GLN A 378 -16.87 17.69 -12.26
C GLN A 378 -17.08 16.94 -10.93
N LEU A 379 -16.09 17.00 -10.04
CA LEU A 379 -16.17 16.40 -8.71
C LEU A 379 -17.29 17.06 -7.89
N ARG A 380 -17.32 18.40 -7.84
CA ARG A 380 -18.38 19.15 -7.16
C ARG A 380 -19.77 18.82 -7.72
N ASN A 381 -19.89 18.69 -9.04
CA ASN A 381 -21.15 18.32 -9.67
C ASN A 381 -21.60 16.89 -9.31
N ARG A 382 -20.66 15.94 -9.13
CA ARG A 382 -20.99 14.59 -8.67
C ARG A 382 -21.40 14.53 -7.20
N LEU A 383 -20.86 15.43 -6.38
CA LEU A 383 -21.09 15.45 -4.93
C LEU A 383 -22.16 16.47 -4.49
N LYS A 384 -22.79 17.19 -5.42
CA LYS A 384 -23.72 18.28 -5.12
C LYS A 384 -24.94 17.87 -4.29
N ASP A 385 -25.35 16.60 -4.40
CA ASP A 385 -26.54 16.05 -3.72
C ASP A 385 -26.17 15.32 -2.41
N VAL A 386 -24.87 15.28 -2.06
CA VAL A 386 -24.37 14.69 -0.81
C VAL A 386 -24.63 15.67 0.33
N ALA A 387 -25.38 15.22 1.34
CA ALA A 387 -25.73 16.04 2.50
C ALA A 387 -24.50 16.28 3.41
N GLY A 388 -24.46 17.43 4.08
CA GLY A 388 -23.35 17.82 4.95
C GLY A 388 -23.06 16.81 6.06
N GLU A 389 -24.07 16.12 6.56
CA GLU A 389 -23.95 15.06 7.58
C GLU A 389 -23.07 13.90 7.11
N ALA A 390 -23.02 13.62 5.81
CA ALA A 390 -22.15 12.58 5.25
C ALA A 390 -20.66 12.92 5.38
N TYR A 391 -20.32 14.20 5.49
CA TYR A 391 -18.95 14.66 5.73
C TYR A 391 -18.51 14.53 7.20
N PHE A 392 -19.48 14.41 8.12
CA PHE A 392 -19.25 14.35 9.56
C PHE A 392 -20.02 13.18 10.24
N PRO A 393 -19.82 11.91 9.82
CA PRO A 393 -20.60 10.77 10.33
C PRO A 393 -20.33 10.43 11.80
N LEU A 394 -21.36 10.39 12.64
CA LEU A 394 -21.22 10.02 14.06
C LEU A 394 -20.87 8.53 14.22
N LEU A 395 -19.81 8.23 14.97
CA LEU A 395 -19.32 6.86 15.16
C LEU A 395 -20.14 6.02 16.14
N GLU A 396 -21.00 6.64 16.95
CA GLU A 396 -21.72 5.99 18.06
C GLU A 396 -23.21 5.80 17.82
N ASP A 397 -23.74 6.33 16.72
CA ASP A 397 -25.16 6.18 16.42
C ASP A 397 -25.45 4.72 16.04
N GLN A 398 -26.25 4.04 16.86
CA GLN A 398 -26.62 2.63 16.66
C GLN A 398 -27.62 2.44 15.51
N GLN A 399 -27.98 3.51 14.79
CA GLN A 399 -28.68 3.40 13.52
C GLN A 399 -27.74 2.76 12.50
N SER A 400 -27.83 1.43 12.42
CA SER A 400 -27.05 0.56 11.56
C SER A 400 -27.36 0.76 10.07
N GLY A 401 -26.89 1.87 9.51
CA GLY A 401 -26.88 2.19 8.09
C GLY A 401 -25.85 3.28 7.82
N LEU A 402 -25.27 3.30 6.61
CA LEU A 402 -24.47 4.43 6.13
C LEU A 402 -25.27 5.74 6.34
N PRO A 403 -24.62 6.89 6.61
CA PRO A 403 -25.31 8.17 6.82
C PRO A 403 -26.36 8.41 5.74
N GLN A 404 -27.58 8.74 6.16
CA GLN A 404 -28.72 8.96 5.29
C GLN A 404 -28.48 10.21 4.44
N SER A 405 -27.88 10.05 3.25
CA SER A 405 -27.99 11.03 2.19
C SER A 405 -29.44 11.06 1.67
N ASN A 406 -29.87 12.17 1.08
CA ASN A 406 -31.16 12.21 0.36
C ASN A 406 -31.18 11.24 -0.86
N SER A 407 -30.02 10.65 -1.22
CA SER A 407 -29.80 9.56 -2.18
C SER A 407 -29.84 8.15 -1.54
N SER A 408 -30.35 7.98 -0.32
CA SER A 408 -30.28 6.73 0.47
C SER A 408 -30.69 5.44 -0.27
N ASN A 409 -31.63 5.54 -1.23
CA ASN A 409 -32.02 4.41 -2.06
C ASN A 409 -30.92 3.98 -3.05
N GLU A 410 -30.15 4.91 -3.60
CA GLU A 410 -29.07 4.64 -4.56
C GLU A 410 -27.83 4.07 -3.87
N LEU A 411 -27.43 4.62 -2.71
CA LEU A 411 -26.26 4.10 -1.98
C LEU A 411 -26.47 2.67 -1.47
N SER A 412 -27.69 2.34 -1.03
CA SER A 412 -28.05 0.97 -0.63
C SER A 412 -28.00 -0.02 -1.80
N ALA A 413 -28.32 0.44 -3.02
CA ALA A 413 -28.17 -0.35 -4.23
C ALA A 413 -26.69 -0.50 -4.62
N THR A 414 -25.88 0.55 -4.48
CA THR A 414 -24.44 0.52 -4.77
C THR A 414 -23.68 -0.49 -3.91
N VAL A 415 -24.04 -0.64 -2.62
CA VAL A 415 -23.43 -1.66 -1.73
C VAL A 415 -23.61 -3.09 -2.27
N MET A 416 -24.67 -3.35 -3.05
CA MET A 416 -24.93 -4.66 -3.65
C MET A 416 -24.19 -4.89 -4.97
N LEU A 417 -23.50 -3.88 -5.51
CA LEU A 417 -22.73 -4.00 -6.75
C LEU A 417 -21.39 -4.70 -6.52
N PRO A 418 -20.83 -5.35 -7.56
CA PRO A 418 -19.47 -5.87 -7.55
C PRO A 418 -18.45 -4.88 -6.99
N LEU A 419 -17.45 -5.38 -6.25
CA LEU A 419 -16.48 -4.54 -5.54
C LEU A 419 -15.75 -3.58 -6.48
N ILE A 420 -15.41 -4.05 -7.69
CA ILE A 420 -14.73 -3.23 -8.69
C ILE A 420 -15.55 -2.01 -9.14
N ILE A 421 -16.88 -2.08 -9.08
CA ILE A 421 -17.77 -0.95 -9.39
C ILE A 421 -17.82 0.00 -8.19
N ARG A 422 -17.94 -0.55 -6.97
CA ARG A 422 -17.92 0.23 -5.71
C ARG A 422 -16.62 1.01 -5.53
N GLU A 423 -15.47 0.44 -5.91
CA GLU A 423 -14.17 1.12 -5.88
C GLU A 423 -14.02 2.26 -6.89
N ARG A 424 -14.93 2.34 -7.89
CA ARG A 424 -14.94 3.39 -8.92
C ARG A 424 -16.02 4.44 -8.69
N ASP A 425 -16.96 4.20 -7.78
CA ASP A 425 -18.05 5.11 -7.47
C ASP A 425 -17.58 6.25 -6.56
N THR A 426 -17.78 7.50 -7.01
CA THR A 426 -17.22 8.69 -6.33
C THR A 426 -17.89 8.97 -4.98
N GLU A 427 -19.22 8.89 -4.91
CA GLU A 427 -19.97 9.19 -3.68
C GLU A 427 -19.76 8.08 -2.64
N TYR A 428 -19.81 6.83 -3.08
CA TYR A 428 -19.52 5.68 -2.22
C TYR A 428 -18.12 5.75 -1.64
N GLN A 429 -17.09 6.01 -2.48
CA GLN A 429 -15.71 6.12 -1.98
C GLN A 429 -15.53 7.29 -1.01
N LEU A 430 -16.15 8.45 -1.27
CA LEU A 430 -16.13 9.58 -0.31
C LEU A 430 -16.61 9.11 1.07
N ILE A 431 -17.82 8.54 1.14
CA ILE A 431 -18.43 8.13 2.42
C ILE A 431 -17.55 7.09 3.14
N ARG A 432 -17.03 6.10 2.41
CA ARG A 432 -16.19 5.06 3.01
C ARG A 432 -14.83 5.60 3.47
N ILE A 433 -14.19 6.49 2.71
CA ILE A 433 -12.91 7.12 3.09
C ILE A 433 -13.09 7.94 4.38
N ILE A 434 -14.16 8.76 4.47
CA ILE A 434 -14.45 9.56 5.66
C ILE A 434 -14.65 8.66 6.88
N LEU A 435 -15.44 7.59 6.73
CA LEU A 435 -15.69 6.63 7.81
C LEU A 435 -14.39 5.99 8.31
N PHE A 436 -13.56 5.46 7.40
CA PHE A 436 -12.30 4.83 7.78
C PHE A 436 -11.30 5.83 8.37
N ASP A 437 -11.19 7.05 7.85
CA ASP A 437 -10.34 8.09 8.43
C ASP A 437 -10.71 8.37 9.90
N ARG A 438 -12.02 8.51 10.21
CA ARG A 438 -12.48 8.69 11.59
C ARG A 438 -12.21 7.47 12.46
N LEU A 439 -12.47 6.26 11.96
CA LEU A 439 -12.23 5.02 12.70
C LEU A 439 -10.74 4.80 13.00
N LEU A 440 -9.85 5.08 12.04
CA LEU A 440 -8.41 4.96 12.20
C LEU A 440 -7.83 6.03 13.14
N LYS A 441 -8.40 7.25 13.13
CA LYS A 441 -8.11 8.28 14.14
C LYS A 441 -8.60 7.92 15.55
N ALA A 442 -9.55 6.99 15.68
CA ALA A 442 -10.05 6.46 16.95
C ALA A 442 -9.44 5.11 17.36
N TYR A 443 -8.64 4.49 16.50
CA TYR A 443 -7.91 3.26 16.79
C TYR A 443 -6.86 3.49 17.91
N PRO A 444 -6.67 2.58 18.88
CA PRO A 444 -7.19 1.20 18.93
C PRO A 444 -8.58 1.05 19.58
N TYR A 445 -9.13 2.10 20.18
CA TYR A 445 -10.39 2.02 20.94
C TYR A 445 -11.60 1.55 20.11
N LYS A 446 -11.65 1.90 18.81
CA LYS A 446 -12.72 1.49 17.89
C LYS A 446 -12.30 0.34 16.94
N LYS A 447 -11.30 -0.49 17.31
CA LYS A 447 -10.82 -1.62 16.47
C LYS A 447 -11.94 -2.55 16.00
N ASN A 448 -12.92 -2.85 16.86
CA ASN A 448 -14.03 -3.73 16.51
C ASN A 448 -14.91 -3.16 15.40
N LEU A 449 -15.07 -1.82 15.36
CA LEU A 449 -15.79 -1.16 14.28
C LEU A 449 -14.97 -1.14 12.99
N VAL A 450 -13.65 -0.96 13.05
CA VAL A 450 -12.76 -1.13 11.87
C VAL A 450 -12.96 -2.53 11.27
N CYS A 451 -12.91 -3.59 12.09
CA CYS A 451 -13.14 -4.96 11.62
C CYS A 451 -14.56 -5.16 11.05
N LYS A 452 -15.58 -4.54 11.66
CA LYS A 452 -16.96 -4.61 11.18
C LYS A 452 -17.10 -3.97 9.80
N GLU A 453 -16.56 -2.77 9.62
CA GLU A 453 -16.67 -2.03 8.36
C GLU A 453 -15.81 -2.65 7.25
N ALA A 454 -14.63 -3.18 7.59
CA ALA A 454 -13.77 -3.90 6.64
C ALA A 454 -14.43 -5.17 6.06
N ARG A 455 -15.43 -5.76 6.74
CA ARG A 455 -16.22 -6.88 6.18
C ARG A 455 -17.09 -6.48 5.00
N VAL A 456 -17.42 -5.19 4.87
CA VAL A 456 -18.15 -4.66 3.71
C VAL A 456 -17.19 -4.46 2.54
N ASP A 457 -16.11 -3.71 2.80
CA ASP A 457 -14.94 -3.51 1.93
C ASP A 457 -13.94 -2.56 2.63
N ILE A 458 -12.76 -2.39 2.03
CA ILE A 458 -11.75 -1.42 2.48
C ILE A 458 -11.47 -0.44 1.34
N PRO A 459 -11.60 0.89 1.54
CA PRO A 459 -11.32 1.87 0.49
C PRO A 459 -9.84 1.84 0.07
N PRO A 460 -9.53 1.86 -1.24
CA PRO A 460 -8.16 1.75 -1.71
C PRO A 460 -7.19 2.76 -1.12
N LEU A 461 -7.63 4.03 -0.97
CA LEU A 461 -6.80 5.12 -0.47
C LEU A 461 -6.25 4.88 0.95
N VAL A 462 -7.00 4.19 1.80
CA VAL A 462 -6.67 3.97 3.23
C VAL A 462 -6.30 2.52 3.55
N ARG A 463 -6.20 1.66 2.53
CA ARG A 463 -6.01 0.21 2.69
C ARG A 463 -4.81 -0.17 3.54
N GLY A 464 -3.65 0.46 3.33
CA GLY A 464 -2.44 0.20 4.11
C GLY A 464 -2.63 0.43 5.61
N LEU A 465 -3.32 1.51 5.98
CA LEU A 465 -3.64 1.84 7.38
C LEU A 465 -4.72 0.91 7.95
N ALA A 466 -5.75 0.58 7.16
CA ALA A 466 -6.77 -0.38 7.56
C ALA A 466 -6.18 -1.77 7.84
N TRP A 467 -5.28 -2.26 6.98
CA TRP A 467 -4.58 -3.53 7.17
C TRP A 467 -3.73 -3.53 8.44
N ALA A 468 -3.00 -2.45 8.71
CA ALA A 468 -2.26 -2.31 9.95
C ALA A 468 -3.17 -2.38 11.19
N ALA A 469 -4.34 -1.74 11.15
CA ALA A 469 -5.32 -1.82 12.23
C ALA A 469 -5.90 -3.24 12.39
N LEU A 470 -6.20 -3.95 11.30
CA LEU A 470 -6.67 -5.35 11.32
C LEU A 470 -5.61 -6.31 11.85
N LEU A 471 -4.34 -6.02 11.63
CA LEU A 471 -3.20 -6.77 12.16
C LEU A 471 -2.85 -6.39 13.61
N GLY A 472 -3.55 -5.43 14.21
CA GLY A 472 -3.36 -5.04 15.61
C GLY A 472 -2.05 -4.28 15.85
N ILE A 473 -1.56 -3.52 14.86
CA ILE A 473 -0.32 -2.75 14.99
C ILE A 473 -0.52 -1.58 15.96
N GLU A 474 0.34 -1.48 16.97
CA GLU A 474 0.32 -0.43 17.99
C GLU A 474 1.76 -0.12 18.48
N GLY A 475 1.98 1.09 18.99
CA GLY A 475 3.24 1.51 19.62
C GLY A 475 4.20 2.25 18.69
N ASP A 476 5.42 2.48 19.16
CA ASP A 476 6.46 3.18 18.40
C ASP A 476 7.16 2.25 17.39
N ILE A 477 6.45 1.98 16.30
CA ILE A 477 6.94 1.13 15.20
C ILE A 477 8.21 1.70 14.54
N GLN A 478 8.36 3.03 14.54
CA GLN A 478 9.49 3.69 13.87
C GLN A 478 10.76 3.45 14.67
N ALA A 479 10.75 3.73 15.98
CA ALA A 479 11.89 3.46 16.84
C ALA A 479 12.29 1.98 16.82
N LYS A 480 11.31 1.07 16.77
CA LYS A 480 11.58 -0.37 16.65
C LYS A 480 12.30 -0.70 15.34
N TYR A 481 11.82 -0.20 14.20
CA TYR A 481 12.44 -0.46 12.90
C TYR A 481 13.84 0.15 12.77
N ASP A 482 14.03 1.37 13.29
CA ASP A 482 15.30 2.08 13.25
C ASP A 482 16.37 1.39 14.10
N SER A 483 15.99 0.76 15.21
CA SER A 483 16.90 0.02 16.09
C SER A 483 17.50 -1.26 15.50
N ILE A 484 16.95 -1.76 14.38
CA ILE A 484 17.41 -2.99 13.73
C ILE A 484 18.57 -2.68 12.79
N ASP A 485 19.66 -3.44 12.87
CA ASP A 485 20.77 -3.33 11.93
C ASP A 485 20.36 -3.83 10.54
N LYS A 486 20.44 -2.94 9.55
CA LYS A 486 20.09 -3.18 8.15
C LYS A 486 21.31 -3.07 7.22
N ASP A 487 22.47 -2.69 7.75
CA ASP A 487 23.64 -2.33 6.97
C ASP A 487 24.67 -3.46 6.98
N THR A 488 24.91 -4.10 8.12
CA THR A 488 25.90 -5.20 8.24
C THR A 488 25.58 -6.34 7.27
N PRO A 489 26.49 -6.76 6.37
CA PRO A 489 26.23 -7.84 5.43
C PRO A 489 25.86 -9.16 6.10
N ILE A 490 24.82 -9.84 5.61
CA ILE A 490 24.38 -11.15 6.11
C ILE A 490 24.45 -12.21 5.00
N PRO A 491 24.58 -13.52 5.33
CA PRO A 491 24.72 -14.58 4.33
C PRO A 491 23.59 -14.65 3.29
N THR A 492 22.42 -14.13 3.64
CA THR A 492 21.22 -14.13 2.80
C THR A 492 21.16 -12.96 1.81
N ASP A 493 22.00 -11.93 1.96
CA ASP A 493 21.92 -10.71 1.14
C ASP A 493 21.97 -11.03 -0.36
N ARG A 494 22.82 -11.99 -0.75
CA ARG A 494 22.92 -12.44 -2.15
C ARG A 494 21.61 -13.03 -2.70
N GLN A 495 20.85 -13.75 -1.88
CA GLN A 495 19.58 -14.33 -2.31
C GLN A 495 18.51 -13.24 -2.44
N ILE A 496 18.43 -12.34 -1.46
CA ILE A 496 17.52 -11.18 -1.47
C ILE A 496 17.76 -10.33 -2.72
N GLU A 497 19.03 -10.08 -3.08
CA GLU A 497 19.43 -9.32 -4.27
C GLU A 497 18.96 -9.93 -5.60
N VAL A 498 18.86 -11.26 -5.67
CA VAL A 498 18.44 -11.97 -6.87
C VAL A 498 16.91 -12.07 -6.94
N ASP A 499 16.22 -12.12 -5.81
CA ASP A 499 14.77 -12.25 -5.74
C ASP A 499 14.05 -10.94 -6.02
N ILE A 500 14.50 -9.83 -5.43
CA ILE A 500 13.84 -8.51 -5.53
C ILE A 500 13.57 -8.08 -6.98
N PRO A 501 14.55 -8.09 -7.92
CA PRO A 501 14.30 -7.61 -9.29
C PRO A 501 13.32 -8.48 -10.09
N ARG A 502 12.99 -9.68 -9.60
CA ARG A 502 12.07 -10.64 -10.23
C ARG A 502 10.66 -10.57 -9.63
N CYS A 503 10.49 -9.98 -8.45
CA CYS A 503 9.21 -9.87 -7.75
C CYS A 503 8.44 -8.65 -8.27
N HIS A 504 7.23 -8.87 -8.79
CA HIS A 504 6.36 -7.83 -9.34
C HIS A 504 7.05 -6.85 -10.29
N GLN A 505 7.90 -7.37 -11.18
CA GLN A 505 8.69 -6.57 -12.13
C GLN A 505 7.82 -5.69 -13.07
N TYR A 506 6.54 -6.04 -13.25
CA TYR A 506 5.59 -5.25 -14.04
C TYR A 506 5.14 -3.96 -13.33
N ASP A 507 5.29 -3.87 -12.00
CA ASP A 507 4.89 -2.71 -11.21
C ASP A 507 5.99 -1.66 -11.23
N GLU A 508 5.66 -0.46 -11.72
CA GLU A 508 6.65 0.62 -11.91
C GLU A 508 7.27 1.09 -10.58
N LEU A 509 6.52 1.02 -9.48
CA LEU A 509 6.99 1.50 -8.19
C LEU A 509 7.93 0.49 -7.51
N LEU A 510 7.55 -0.79 -7.49
CA LEU A 510 8.38 -1.84 -6.88
C LEU A 510 9.63 -2.16 -7.70
N SER A 511 9.57 -2.02 -9.03
CA SER A 511 10.72 -2.22 -9.94
C SER A 511 11.70 -1.03 -9.98
N SER A 512 11.38 0.08 -9.31
CA SER A 512 12.28 1.23 -9.21
C SER A 512 13.50 0.89 -8.33
N PRO A 513 14.65 1.56 -8.52
CA PRO A 513 15.81 1.39 -7.65
C PRO A 513 15.49 1.67 -6.17
N GLU A 514 14.69 2.69 -5.90
CA GLU A 514 14.22 3.03 -4.54
C GLU A 514 13.33 1.92 -3.98
N GLY A 515 12.45 1.35 -4.82
CA GLY A 515 11.66 0.17 -4.49
C GLY A 515 12.55 -0.98 -4.05
N HIS A 516 13.56 -1.32 -4.84
CA HIS A 516 14.52 -2.38 -4.52
C HIS A 516 15.30 -2.12 -3.22
N ILE A 517 15.76 -0.88 -2.98
CA ILE A 517 16.47 -0.50 -1.74
C ILE A 517 15.55 -0.71 -0.53
N LYS A 518 14.31 -0.26 -0.61
CA LYS A 518 13.31 -0.41 0.47
C LYS A 518 12.95 -1.88 0.71
N PHE A 519 12.78 -2.65 -0.37
CA PHE A 519 12.54 -4.09 -0.31
C PHE A 519 13.63 -4.81 0.47
N ARG A 520 14.90 -4.54 0.13
CA ARG A 520 16.06 -5.09 0.82
C ARG A 520 16.05 -4.72 2.30
N ARG A 521 15.83 -3.45 2.63
CA ARG A 521 15.82 -2.96 4.02
C ARG A 521 14.74 -3.63 4.86
N VAL A 522 13.51 -3.74 4.36
CA VAL A 522 12.39 -4.38 5.08
C VAL A 522 12.63 -5.89 5.26
N LEU A 523 13.06 -6.60 4.22
CA LEU A 523 13.38 -8.03 4.30
C LEU A 523 14.54 -8.29 5.26
N LYS A 524 15.61 -7.51 5.17
CA LYS A 524 16.77 -7.63 6.06
C LYS A 524 16.42 -7.32 7.50
N ALA A 525 15.63 -6.27 7.75
CA ALA A 525 15.13 -5.97 9.08
C ALA A 525 14.35 -7.15 9.66
N TRP A 526 13.54 -7.83 8.85
CA TRP A 526 12.81 -9.03 9.28
C TRP A 526 13.73 -10.20 9.60
N VAL A 527 14.67 -10.55 8.72
CA VAL A 527 15.62 -11.64 8.97
C VAL A 527 16.47 -11.39 10.22
N VAL A 528 16.99 -10.17 10.38
CA VAL A 528 17.84 -9.81 11.53
C VAL A 528 17.07 -9.80 12.85
N SER A 529 15.81 -9.35 12.84
CA SER A 529 14.97 -9.33 14.05
C SER A 529 14.38 -10.69 14.45
N HIS A 530 14.52 -11.71 13.61
CA HIS A 530 14.02 -13.07 13.86
C HIS A 530 15.15 -14.10 13.69
N PRO A 531 16.11 -14.17 14.64
CA PRO A 531 17.33 -14.99 14.48
C PRO A 531 17.07 -16.49 14.36
N ASP A 532 15.91 -16.96 14.82
CA ASP A 532 15.50 -18.37 14.73
C ASP A 532 14.90 -18.73 13.36
N LEU A 533 14.63 -17.73 12.52
CA LEU A 533 14.04 -17.89 11.19
C LEU A 533 15.08 -17.59 10.10
N VAL A 534 14.89 -18.20 8.94
CA VAL A 534 15.71 -17.99 7.76
C VAL A 534 14.86 -17.50 6.60
N TYR A 535 15.49 -16.73 5.72
CA TYR A 535 14.85 -16.35 4.48
C TYR A 535 14.65 -17.58 3.58
N TRP A 536 13.41 -17.75 3.14
CA TRP A 536 13.05 -18.67 2.07
C TRP A 536 12.52 -17.85 0.89
N GLN A 537 12.85 -18.29 -0.33
CA GLN A 537 12.31 -17.71 -1.56
C GLN A 537 10.77 -17.67 -1.48
N GLY A 538 10.17 -16.52 -1.79
CA GLY A 538 8.75 -16.23 -1.61
C GLY A 538 8.45 -15.26 -0.45
N LEU A 539 9.40 -15.04 0.47
CA LEU A 539 9.26 -14.00 1.50
C LEU A 539 9.21 -12.60 0.86
N ASP A 540 9.92 -12.39 -0.23
CA ASP A 540 9.86 -11.20 -1.07
C ASP A 540 8.43 -10.96 -1.58
N SER A 541 7.77 -11.99 -2.10
CA SER A 541 6.38 -11.90 -2.57
C SER A 541 5.39 -11.59 -1.44
N LEU A 542 5.64 -12.05 -0.20
CA LEU A 542 4.84 -11.69 0.97
C LEU A 542 5.08 -10.24 1.44
N CYS A 543 6.30 -9.74 1.27
CA CYS A 543 6.66 -8.37 1.61
C CYS A 543 6.03 -7.35 0.64
N ALA A 544 5.90 -7.72 -0.64
CA ALA A 544 5.51 -6.80 -1.69
C ALA A 544 4.19 -6.04 -1.47
N PRO A 545 3.06 -6.70 -1.08
CA PRO A 545 1.81 -5.99 -0.80
C PRO A 545 1.93 -4.97 0.34
N PHE A 546 2.66 -5.32 1.40
CA PHE A 546 2.86 -4.42 2.55
C PHE A 546 3.76 -3.24 2.19
N LEU A 547 4.83 -3.48 1.43
CA LEU A 547 5.72 -2.43 0.98
C LEU A 547 5.02 -1.51 -0.03
N TYR A 548 4.26 -2.04 -0.98
CA TYR A 548 3.51 -1.24 -1.95
C TYR A 548 2.53 -0.29 -1.25
N LEU A 549 1.68 -0.82 -0.36
CA LEU A 549 0.69 -0.03 0.36
C LEU A 549 1.30 0.97 1.36
N ASN A 550 2.53 0.73 1.81
CA ASN A 550 3.23 1.54 2.81
C ASN A 550 4.63 1.97 2.33
N PHE A 551 4.78 2.30 1.04
CA PHE A 551 6.09 2.54 0.40
C PHE A 551 6.91 3.63 1.10
N ASN A 552 6.20 4.64 1.60
CA ASN A 552 6.73 5.79 2.32
C ASN A 552 6.82 5.58 3.85
N ASN A 553 6.48 4.41 4.35
CA ASN A 553 6.52 4.04 5.76
C ASN A 553 7.01 2.58 5.91
N GLU A 554 8.31 2.38 5.68
CA GLU A 554 8.97 1.06 5.78
C GLU A 554 8.75 0.40 7.15
N ALA A 555 8.74 1.19 8.23
CA ALA A 555 8.47 0.71 9.58
C ALA A 555 7.08 0.08 9.70
N LEU A 556 6.06 0.68 9.07
CA LEU A 556 4.71 0.13 9.03
C LEU A 556 4.62 -1.11 8.13
N ALA A 557 5.29 -1.10 6.97
CA ALA A 557 5.39 -2.30 6.11
C ALA A 557 6.01 -3.48 6.87
N TYR A 558 7.14 -3.25 7.54
CA TYR A 558 7.82 -4.22 8.39
C TYR A 558 6.93 -4.70 9.55
N ALA A 559 6.25 -3.79 10.24
CA ALA A 559 5.37 -4.13 11.36
C ALA A 559 4.20 -5.00 10.91
N CYS A 560 3.54 -4.65 9.81
CA CYS A 560 2.47 -5.45 9.21
C CYS A 560 2.97 -6.83 8.81
N MET A 561 4.10 -6.93 8.10
CA MET A 561 4.68 -8.22 7.71
C MET A 561 5.03 -9.08 8.94
N SER A 562 5.61 -8.48 9.97
CA SER A 562 5.98 -9.15 11.23
C SER A 562 4.77 -9.62 12.04
N ALA A 563 3.62 -8.98 11.90
CA ALA A 563 2.36 -9.43 12.49
C ALA A 563 1.64 -10.50 11.64
N PHE A 564 1.75 -10.39 10.31
CA PHE A 564 1.10 -11.30 9.36
C PHE A 564 1.71 -12.70 9.37
N ILE A 565 3.04 -12.80 9.32
CA ILE A 565 3.74 -14.09 9.22
C ILE A 565 3.40 -15.04 10.37
N PRO A 566 3.51 -14.67 11.66
CA PRO A 566 3.15 -15.59 12.73
C PRO A 566 1.65 -15.96 12.72
N LYS A 567 0.76 -15.08 12.25
CA LYS A 567 -0.69 -15.36 12.19
C LYS A 567 -1.03 -16.47 11.20
N TYR A 568 -0.41 -16.49 10.01
CA TYR A 568 -0.79 -17.43 8.93
C TYR A 568 0.29 -18.48 8.63
N LEU A 569 1.56 -18.13 8.82
CA LEU A 569 2.76 -18.87 8.43
C LEU A 569 3.69 -19.09 9.64
N TYR A 570 3.11 -19.40 10.80
CA TYR A 570 3.87 -19.71 12.02
C TYR A 570 4.88 -20.84 11.75
N ASN A 571 6.14 -20.64 12.13
CA ASN A 571 7.25 -21.58 11.94
C ASN A 571 7.54 -22.02 10.48
N PHE A 572 6.89 -21.43 9.48
CA PHE A 572 7.10 -21.78 8.06
C PHE A 572 8.52 -21.44 7.59
N PHE A 573 9.17 -20.47 8.24
CA PHE A 573 10.49 -19.97 7.90
C PHE A 573 11.60 -20.53 8.79
N LEU A 574 11.37 -21.62 9.53
CA LEU A 574 12.43 -22.32 10.24
C LEU A 574 13.51 -22.83 9.26
N LYS A 575 14.73 -23.03 9.77
CA LYS A 575 15.82 -23.65 8.99
C LYS A 575 15.45 -25.07 8.55
N ASP A 576 14.80 -25.82 9.44
CA ASP A 576 14.09 -27.06 9.09
C ASP A 576 12.60 -26.86 9.32
N ASN A 577 11.87 -26.63 8.24
CA ASN A 577 10.43 -26.43 8.21
C ASN A 577 9.68 -27.65 7.65
N SER A 578 10.38 -28.78 7.45
CA SER A 578 9.84 -29.95 6.74
C SER A 578 8.57 -30.48 7.40
N HIS A 579 8.57 -30.58 8.73
CA HIS A 579 7.40 -31.04 9.50
C HIS A 579 6.22 -30.08 9.41
N VAL A 580 6.48 -28.77 9.43
CA VAL A 580 5.45 -27.71 9.34
C VAL A 580 4.80 -27.72 7.95
N ILE A 581 5.61 -27.76 6.89
CA ILE A 581 5.11 -27.81 5.51
C ILE A 581 4.34 -29.11 5.27
N GLN A 582 4.87 -30.25 5.72
CA GLN A 582 4.19 -31.54 5.56
C GLN A 582 2.86 -31.59 6.30
N GLU A 583 2.76 -31.06 7.52
CA GLU A 583 1.48 -30.91 8.22
C GLU A 583 0.53 -30.02 7.42
N TYR A 584 0.99 -28.83 7.00
CA TYR A 584 0.18 -27.87 6.25
C TYR A 584 -0.40 -28.48 4.96
N LEU A 585 0.43 -29.16 4.17
CA LEU A 585 0.01 -29.83 2.93
C LEU A 585 -0.92 -31.01 3.20
N THR A 586 -0.72 -31.75 4.29
CA THR A 586 -1.61 -32.85 4.65
C THR A 586 -3.00 -32.32 5.04
N VAL A 587 -3.06 -31.28 5.87
CA VAL A 587 -4.32 -30.61 6.22
C VAL A 587 -4.99 -30.01 4.99
N PHE A 588 -4.23 -29.41 4.08
CA PHE A 588 -4.78 -28.89 2.83
C PHE A 588 -5.35 -30.00 1.93
N SER A 589 -4.66 -31.13 1.81
CA SER A 589 -5.17 -32.29 1.06
C SER A 589 -6.46 -32.86 1.67
N GLN A 590 -6.51 -32.98 3.00
CA GLN A 590 -7.71 -33.38 3.74
C GLN A 590 -8.87 -32.38 3.57
N MET A 591 -8.57 -31.08 3.48
CA MET A 591 -9.55 -30.05 3.17
C MET A 591 -10.13 -30.19 1.77
N ILE A 592 -9.31 -30.55 0.77
CA ILE A 592 -9.79 -30.87 -0.58
C ILE A 592 -10.65 -32.14 -0.54
N ALA A 593 -10.20 -33.20 0.15
CA ALA A 593 -10.97 -34.44 0.30
C ALA A 593 -12.32 -34.21 0.98
N PHE A 594 -12.37 -33.31 1.96
CA PHE A 594 -13.60 -32.90 2.62
C PHE A 594 -14.52 -32.17 1.63
N HIS A 595 -14.07 -31.12 0.95
CA HIS A 595 -14.98 -30.30 0.13
C HIS A 595 -15.23 -30.79 -1.31
N ASP A 596 -14.29 -31.55 -1.88
CA ASP A 596 -14.37 -32.13 -3.23
C ASP A 596 -13.61 -33.48 -3.31
N PRO A 597 -14.23 -34.58 -2.84
CA PRO A 597 -13.60 -35.90 -2.79
C PRO A 597 -13.26 -36.44 -4.18
N GLU A 598 -14.05 -36.11 -5.21
CA GLU A 598 -13.78 -36.53 -6.59
C GLU A 598 -12.48 -35.92 -7.11
N LEU A 599 -12.31 -34.61 -6.90
CA LEU A 599 -11.07 -33.93 -7.26
C LEU A 599 -9.89 -34.47 -6.44
N SER A 600 -10.04 -34.64 -5.12
CA SER A 600 -8.98 -35.19 -4.27
C SER A 600 -8.50 -36.57 -4.73
N ASN A 601 -9.42 -37.47 -5.07
CA ASN A 601 -9.09 -38.79 -5.59
C ASN A 601 -8.30 -38.70 -6.90
N HIS A 602 -8.76 -37.89 -7.85
CA HIS A 602 -8.05 -37.70 -9.12
C HIS A 602 -6.63 -37.18 -8.92
N LEU A 603 -6.45 -36.16 -8.08
CA LEU A 603 -5.14 -35.58 -7.79
C LEU A 603 -4.20 -36.61 -7.15
N ASN A 604 -4.71 -37.44 -6.23
CA ASN A 604 -3.96 -38.54 -5.63
C ASN A 604 -3.63 -39.65 -6.66
N GLU A 605 -4.56 -40.01 -7.54
CA GLU A 605 -4.36 -41.01 -8.61
C GLU A 605 -3.22 -40.61 -9.56
N ILE A 606 -3.13 -39.31 -9.91
CA ILE A 606 -2.06 -38.79 -10.78
C ILE A 606 -0.77 -38.45 -10.02
N GLY A 607 -0.73 -38.64 -8.69
CA GLY A 607 0.41 -38.29 -7.85
C GLY A 607 0.69 -36.79 -7.76
N PHE A 608 -0.32 -35.95 -7.98
CA PHE A 608 -0.23 -34.50 -7.91
C PHE A 608 -0.69 -34.03 -6.53
N ILE A 609 0.24 -33.52 -5.72
CA ILE A 609 -0.10 -32.80 -4.49
C ILE A 609 -0.12 -31.32 -4.86
N PRO A 610 -1.26 -30.61 -4.71
CA PRO A 610 -1.30 -29.17 -4.90
C PRO A 610 -0.48 -28.49 -3.79
N ASP A 611 0.83 -28.42 -3.97
CA ASP A 611 1.70 -27.66 -3.10
C ASP A 611 1.48 -26.18 -3.42
N VAL A 612 0.78 -25.47 -2.55
CA VAL A 612 0.61 -24.01 -2.64
C VAL A 612 1.98 -23.31 -2.65
N SER A 613 3.03 -24.02 -2.24
CA SER A 613 4.43 -23.61 -2.20
C SER A 613 5.21 -24.02 -3.46
N TYR A 614 4.58 -24.38 -4.59
CA TYR A 614 5.29 -24.71 -5.83
C TYR A 614 6.23 -23.57 -6.25
N ARG A 615 7.47 -23.74 -5.80
CA ARG A 615 8.67 -22.93 -6.00
C ARG A 615 8.83 -22.69 -7.49
N GLY A 616 8.48 -21.49 -7.95
CA GLY A 616 8.78 -21.05 -9.32
C GLY A 616 7.75 -20.14 -9.99
N GLN A 617 6.54 -19.99 -9.45
CA GLN A 617 5.61 -18.98 -9.98
C GLN A 617 6.03 -17.60 -9.48
N LYS A 618 6.60 -16.85 -10.41
CA LYS A 618 6.61 -15.38 -10.35
C LYS A 618 5.15 -14.96 -10.20
N ASP A 619 4.81 -14.34 -9.07
CA ASP A 619 3.57 -13.60 -8.83
C ASP A 619 2.28 -14.31 -9.29
N VAL A 620 1.81 -15.31 -8.54
CA VAL A 620 0.56 -16.07 -8.82
C VAL A 620 -0.63 -15.15 -9.17
N PHE A 621 -0.69 -13.97 -8.53
CA PHE A 621 -1.67 -12.95 -8.84
C PHE A 621 -1.03 -11.55 -8.92
N PRO A 622 -1.53 -10.66 -9.79
CA PRO A 622 -1.23 -9.25 -9.72
C PRO A 622 -1.63 -8.62 -8.37
N LEU A 623 -0.93 -7.57 -7.94
CA LEU A 623 -1.13 -6.93 -6.62
C LEU A 623 -2.59 -6.55 -6.34
N HIS A 624 -3.32 -6.01 -7.31
CA HIS A 624 -4.72 -5.61 -7.10
C HIS A 624 -5.64 -6.79 -6.75
N LYS A 625 -5.38 -7.98 -7.32
CA LYS A 625 -6.11 -9.22 -6.97
C LYS A 625 -5.72 -9.70 -5.58
N ILE A 626 -4.44 -9.57 -5.21
CA ILE A 626 -3.96 -9.87 -3.85
C ILE A 626 -4.66 -8.97 -2.83
N PHE A 627 -4.81 -7.67 -3.10
CA PHE A 627 -5.48 -6.74 -2.18
C PHE A 627 -6.91 -7.16 -1.88
N HIS A 628 -7.72 -7.47 -2.91
CA HIS A 628 -9.11 -7.92 -2.73
C HIS A 628 -9.21 -9.23 -1.94
N LEU A 629 -8.30 -10.16 -2.19
CA LEU A 629 -8.24 -11.41 -1.45
C LEU A 629 -7.82 -11.19 0.01
N TRP A 630 -6.83 -10.33 0.24
CA TRP A 630 -6.25 -10.08 1.55
C TRP A 630 -7.11 -9.19 2.45
N ASP A 631 -7.93 -8.29 1.86
CA ASP A 631 -8.96 -7.54 2.57
C ASP A 631 -9.87 -8.50 3.38
N THR A 632 -10.18 -9.67 2.81
CA THR A 632 -10.94 -10.73 3.50
C THR A 632 -10.06 -11.65 4.34
N LEU A 633 -8.88 -12.04 3.86
CA LEU A 633 -7.95 -12.92 4.59
C LEU A 633 -7.64 -12.36 5.99
N LEU A 634 -7.36 -11.06 6.09
CA LEU A 634 -6.97 -10.40 7.34
C LEU A 634 -8.08 -10.43 8.39
N LEU A 635 -9.34 -10.52 7.97
CA LEU A 635 -10.51 -10.69 8.86
C LEU A 635 -10.68 -12.13 9.35
N GLY A 636 -10.12 -13.10 8.62
CA GLY A 636 -10.10 -14.51 8.98
C GLY A 636 -8.99 -14.86 9.96
N ASN A 637 -9.07 -16.07 10.50
CA ASN A 637 -8.07 -16.66 11.37
C ASN A 637 -7.07 -17.52 10.57
N SER A 638 -6.18 -18.24 11.27
CA SER A 638 -5.09 -19.02 10.67
C SER A 638 -5.53 -20.18 9.74
N SER A 639 -6.81 -20.54 9.69
CA SER A 639 -7.33 -21.59 8.79
C SER A 639 -7.97 -21.07 7.50
N PHE A 640 -8.27 -19.76 7.41
CA PHE A 640 -8.88 -19.16 6.22
C PHE A 640 -8.06 -19.35 4.92
N PRO A 641 -6.70 -19.33 4.92
CA PRO A 641 -5.92 -19.64 3.72
C PRO A 641 -6.27 -20.96 3.04
N PHE A 642 -6.65 -22.01 3.80
CA PHE A 642 -7.05 -23.29 3.22
C PHE A 642 -8.34 -23.15 2.41
N CYS A 643 -9.29 -22.34 2.88
CA CYS A 643 -10.56 -22.09 2.19
C CYS A 643 -10.34 -21.30 0.89
N ILE A 644 -9.34 -20.41 0.86
CA ILE A 644 -8.90 -19.74 -0.37
C ILE A 644 -8.31 -20.76 -1.35
N GLY A 645 -7.39 -21.60 -0.90
CA GLY A 645 -6.79 -22.64 -1.75
C GLY A 645 -7.84 -23.58 -2.36
N VAL A 646 -8.80 -24.06 -1.56
CA VAL A 646 -9.88 -24.93 -2.04
C VAL A 646 -10.79 -24.19 -3.04
N ALA A 647 -11.15 -22.93 -2.80
CA ALA A 647 -11.96 -22.15 -3.73
C ALA A 647 -11.27 -21.96 -5.09
N ILE A 648 -9.96 -21.69 -5.10
CA ILE A 648 -9.18 -21.60 -6.35
C ILE A 648 -9.21 -22.95 -7.09
N LEU A 649 -8.98 -24.06 -6.39
CA LEU A 649 -9.04 -25.40 -6.99
C LEU A 649 -10.43 -25.73 -7.55
N GLN A 650 -11.50 -25.32 -6.86
CA GLN A 650 -12.88 -25.52 -7.33
C GLN A 650 -13.19 -24.74 -8.61
N GLN A 651 -12.61 -23.55 -8.81
CA GLN A 651 -12.73 -22.84 -10.09
C GLN A 651 -11.96 -23.52 -11.22
N LEU A 652 -10.86 -24.22 -10.91
CA LEU A 652 -10.04 -24.98 -11.87
C LEU A 652 -10.50 -26.43 -12.06
N ARG A 653 -11.52 -26.87 -11.30
CA ARG A 653 -11.94 -28.26 -11.16
C ARG A 653 -12.05 -29.02 -12.48
N ASP A 654 -12.83 -28.49 -13.43
CA ASP A 654 -13.10 -29.18 -14.70
C ASP A 654 -11.82 -29.39 -15.52
N ARG A 655 -10.87 -28.43 -15.45
CA ARG A 655 -9.56 -28.55 -16.11
C ARG A 655 -8.65 -29.53 -15.38
N LEU A 656 -8.66 -29.56 -14.05
CA LEU A 656 -7.85 -30.48 -13.27
C LEU A 656 -8.29 -31.93 -13.49
N LEU A 657 -9.59 -32.20 -13.45
CA LEU A 657 -10.16 -33.54 -13.69
C LEU A 657 -9.91 -34.06 -15.10
N ALA A 658 -9.79 -33.16 -16.09
CA ALA A 658 -9.55 -33.53 -17.48
C ALA A 658 -8.07 -33.84 -17.80
N ASN A 659 -7.14 -33.54 -16.89
CA ASN A 659 -5.70 -33.49 -17.16
C ASN A 659 -4.90 -34.42 -16.25
N GLY A 660 -3.74 -34.85 -16.75
CA GLY A 660 -2.76 -35.63 -15.99
C GLY A 660 -1.76 -34.75 -15.23
N PHE A 661 -0.73 -35.37 -14.65
CA PHE A 661 0.27 -34.70 -13.81
C PHE A 661 0.99 -33.53 -14.52
N ASN A 662 1.48 -33.74 -15.74
CA ASN A 662 2.27 -32.74 -16.46
C ASN A 662 1.44 -31.53 -16.87
N GLU A 663 0.21 -31.78 -17.36
CA GLU A 663 -0.72 -30.74 -17.78
C GLU A 663 -1.21 -29.92 -16.58
N CYS A 664 -1.41 -30.56 -15.42
CA CYS A 664 -1.69 -29.86 -14.18
C CYS A 664 -0.53 -28.93 -13.76
N ILE A 665 0.73 -29.39 -13.86
CA ILE A 665 1.90 -28.52 -13.57
C ILE A 665 1.91 -27.29 -14.48
N LEU A 666 1.66 -27.47 -15.78
CA LEU A 666 1.59 -26.36 -16.72
C LEU A 666 0.43 -25.41 -16.39
N LEU A 667 -0.74 -25.94 -16.01
CA LEU A 667 -1.91 -25.14 -15.62
C LEU A 667 -1.62 -24.24 -14.41
N PHE A 668 -0.87 -24.71 -13.42
CA PHE A 668 -0.47 -23.85 -12.31
C PHE A 668 0.62 -22.85 -12.73
N SER A 669 1.55 -23.27 -13.60
CA SER A 669 2.65 -22.42 -14.07
C SER A 669 2.16 -21.21 -14.89
N ASP A 670 1.04 -21.38 -15.61
CA ASP A 670 0.30 -20.33 -16.32
C ASP A 670 -1.15 -20.34 -15.83
N LEU A 671 -1.36 -19.83 -14.61
CA LEU A 671 -2.66 -19.88 -13.94
C LEU A 671 -3.70 -19.12 -14.80
N PRO A 672 -4.81 -19.77 -15.19
CA PRO A 672 -5.84 -19.08 -15.94
C PRO A 672 -6.51 -18.02 -15.07
N GLU A 673 -7.25 -17.12 -15.72
CA GLU A 673 -7.91 -16.04 -15.01
C GLU A 673 -8.89 -16.55 -13.93
N ILE A 674 -8.53 -16.31 -12.67
CA ILE A 674 -9.38 -16.57 -11.51
C ILE A 674 -10.26 -15.35 -11.24
N ASP A 675 -11.56 -15.62 -11.01
CA ASP A 675 -12.52 -14.64 -10.51
C ASP A 675 -12.35 -14.51 -9.00
N ILE A 676 -11.75 -13.39 -8.58
CA ILE A 676 -11.42 -13.12 -7.18
C ILE A 676 -12.67 -12.86 -6.34
N GLU A 677 -13.70 -12.21 -6.88
CA GLU A 677 -14.93 -11.93 -6.13
C GLU A 677 -15.70 -13.23 -5.86
N ARG A 678 -15.77 -14.10 -6.87
CA ARG A 678 -16.26 -15.47 -6.68
C ARG A 678 -15.42 -16.24 -5.68
N CYS A 679 -14.09 -16.16 -5.78
CA CYS A 679 -13.17 -16.83 -4.87
C CYS A 679 -13.43 -16.41 -3.41
N VAL A 680 -13.50 -15.11 -3.13
CA VAL A 680 -13.77 -14.57 -1.78
C VAL A 680 -15.10 -15.10 -1.23
N ARG A 681 -16.18 -15.04 -2.03
CA ARG A 681 -17.50 -15.55 -1.64
C ARG A 681 -17.47 -17.05 -1.34
N GLU A 682 -16.83 -17.84 -2.21
CA GLU A 682 -16.68 -19.28 -2.02
C GLU A 682 -15.83 -19.60 -0.79
N SER A 683 -14.73 -18.89 -0.55
CA SER A 683 -13.88 -19.07 0.64
C SER A 683 -14.60 -18.76 1.95
N ILE A 684 -15.42 -17.70 1.99
CA ILE A 684 -16.26 -17.39 3.17
C ILE A 684 -17.25 -18.52 3.41
N ASN A 685 -17.93 -19.01 2.35
CA ASN A 685 -18.84 -20.14 2.47
C ASN A 685 -18.12 -21.39 2.98
N LEU A 686 -16.98 -21.76 2.38
CA LEU A 686 -16.16 -22.89 2.80
C LEU A 686 -15.77 -22.75 4.28
N PHE A 687 -15.31 -21.57 4.70
CA PHE A 687 -14.93 -21.30 6.08
C PHE A 687 -16.10 -21.50 7.06
N CYS A 688 -17.30 -21.00 6.74
CA CYS A 688 -18.48 -21.17 7.57
C CYS A 688 -18.98 -22.62 7.67
N TRP A 689 -18.71 -23.45 6.67
CA TRP A 689 -19.12 -24.86 6.62
C TRP A 689 -18.03 -25.84 7.09
N THR A 690 -16.79 -25.37 7.25
CA THR A 690 -15.68 -26.21 7.67
C THR A 690 -15.65 -26.32 9.19
N PRO A 691 -15.69 -27.53 9.76
CA PRO A 691 -15.50 -27.73 11.20
C PRO A 691 -14.13 -27.20 11.63
N LYS A 692 -14.04 -26.48 12.76
CA LYS A 692 -12.77 -25.87 13.18
C LYS A 692 -11.68 -26.92 13.39
N SER A 693 -12.04 -28.06 13.97
CA SER A 693 -11.19 -29.22 14.21
C SER A 693 -10.68 -29.90 12.94
N ALA A 694 -11.34 -29.71 11.78
CA ALA A 694 -10.88 -30.20 10.49
C ALA A 694 -9.64 -29.43 9.97
N THR A 695 -9.45 -28.20 10.46
CA THR A 695 -8.31 -27.34 10.10
C THR A 695 -7.24 -27.25 11.20
N TYR A 696 -7.34 -28.12 12.21
CA TYR A 696 -6.40 -28.13 13.33
C TYR A 696 -4.97 -28.39 12.86
N ARG A 697 -4.02 -27.62 13.40
CA ARG A 697 -2.59 -27.77 13.20
C ARG A 697 -1.87 -27.68 14.54
N GLN A 698 -0.97 -28.62 14.79
CA GLN A 698 -0.07 -28.59 15.93
C GLN A 698 0.94 -27.44 15.80
N HIS A 699 1.38 -27.14 14.58
CA HIS A 699 2.33 -26.06 14.30
C HIS A 699 1.66 -24.72 13.94
N ALA A 700 0.40 -24.50 14.33
CA ALA A 700 -0.21 -23.16 14.29
C ALA A 700 0.27 -22.31 15.48
N GLN A 701 0.13 -20.98 15.37
CA GLN A 701 0.54 -20.06 16.44
C GLN A 701 -0.23 -20.34 17.74
N PRO A 702 0.46 -20.47 18.89
CA PRO A 702 -0.20 -20.65 20.17
C PRO A 702 -1.04 -19.43 20.57
N PRO A 703 -2.13 -19.63 21.33
CA PRO A 703 -3.00 -18.56 21.80
C PRO A 703 -2.20 -17.60 22.68
N LYS A 704 -2.35 -16.29 22.44
CA LYS A 704 -1.67 -15.28 23.28
C LYS A 704 -2.32 -15.27 24.66
N ALA A 705 -1.53 -15.50 25.71
CA ALA A 705 -2.00 -15.29 27.09
C ALA A 705 -2.51 -13.84 27.23
N SER A 706 -3.78 -13.67 27.54
CA SER A 706 -4.40 -12.35 27.67
C SER A 706 -3.76 -11.58 28.82
N ALA A 707 -3.05 -10.50 28.51
CA ALA A 707 -2.78 -9.44 29.47
C ALA A 707 -4.08 -8.63 29.65
N ASP A 708 -4.55 -8.57 30.90
CA ASP A 708 -5.67 -7.76 31.42
C ASP A 708 -7.05 -7.92 30.76
N ASP A 709 -7.83 -8.80 31.38
CA ASP A 709 -9.27 -9.00 31.17
C ASP A 709 -10.05 -7.85 31.85
N SER A 710 -10.15 -6.72 31.16
CA SER A 710 -11.17 -5.70 31.44
C SER A 710 -11.79 -5.30 30.11
N PHE A 711 -13.11 -5.18 30.07
CA PHE A 711 -13.98 -4.98 28.90
C PHE A 711 -14.48 -6.28 28.23
N GLY A 712 -15.72 -6.62 28.57
CA GLY A 712 -16.42 -7.86 28.21
C GLY A 712 -16.47 -8.14 26.71
N LYS A 713 -16.20 -9.40 26.36
CA LYS A 713 -16.25 -9.93 24.99
C LYS A 713 -17.70 -10.18 24.55
N ALA A 714 -18.08 -9.63 23.41
CA ALA A 714 -19.05 -10.28 22.52
C ALA A 714 -18.25 -11.28 21.65
N ALA A 715 -18.57 -12.58 21.76
CA ALA A 715 -17.94 -13.60 20.93
C ALA A 715 -18.19 -13.30 19.45
N THR A 716 -17.13 -13.08 18.68
CA THR A 716 -17.21 -12.88 17.23
C THR A 716 -16.66 -14.13 16.53
N TYR A 717 -17.49 -14.76 15.71
CA TYR A 717 -17.19 -16.02 15.00
C TYR A 717 -15.91 -16.02 14.14
N PHE A 718 -15.38 -14.84 13.80
CA PHE A 718 -14.20 -14.69 12.93
C PHE A 718 -12.88 -14.47 13.69
N SER A 719 -12.91 -14.15 14.99
CA SER A 719 -11.73 -13.68 15.73
C SER A 719 -11.13 -14.69 16.71
N SER A 720 -11.80 -15.80 16.99
CA SER A 720 -11.25 -16.83 17.88
C SER A 720 -10.49 -17.87 17.05
N ASP A 721 -9.18 -17.97 17.24
CA ASP A 721 -8.44 -19.16 16.81
C ASP A 721 -8.95 -20.38 17.60
N TYR A 722 -8.95 -21.58 17.00
CA TYR A 722 -9.39 -22.80 17.69
C TYR A 722 -8.61 -23.05 19.00
N GLN A 723 -7.37 -22.55 19.07
CA GLN A 723 -6.52 -22.68 20.26
C GLN A 723 -6.86 -21.65 21.37
N ASP A 724 -7.62 -20.60 21.09
CA ASP A 724 -8.10 -19.62 22.09
C ASP A 724 -9.33 -20.13 22.87
N MET A 725 -9.92 -21.27 22.48
CA MET A 725 -11.06 -21.87 23.17
C MET A 725 -10.59 -22.69 24.38
N ALA A 726 -11.32 -22.59 25.49
CA ALA A 726 -11.04 -23.40 26.67
C ALA A 726 -11.11 -24.88 26.28
N LYS A 727 -10.04 -25.64 26.55
CA LYS A 727 -10.02 -27.09 26.29
C LYS A 727 -11.15 -27.75 27.09
N THR A 728 -12.20 -28.16 26.40
CA THR A 728 -13.27 -29.00 26.94
C THR A 728 -12.83 -30.47 26.84
N ASP A 729 -13.47 -31.35 27.61
CA ASP A 729 -13.29 -32.81 27.48
C ASP A 729 -13.71 -33.33 26.08
N LEU A 730 -14.39 -32.50 25.28
CA LEU A 730 -14.86 -32.79 23.92
C LEU A 730 -13.92 -32.26 22.82
N SER A 731 -12.84 -31.60 23.21
CA SER A 731 -11.85 -31.04 22.29
C SER A 731 -10.91 -32.12 21.72
N ARG A 732 -10.48 -31.94 20.48
CA ARG A 732 -9.58 -32.88 19.79
C ARG A 732 -8.16 -32.86 20.37
N GLU A 733 -7.58 -34.03 20.59
CA GLU A 733 -6.15 -34.18 20.92
C GLU A 733 -5.23 -34.01 19.69
N PRO A 734 -3.99 -33.51 19.87
CA PRO A 734 -3.02 -33.40 18.78
C PRO A 734 -2.67 -34.78 18.22
N LEU A 735 -2.60 -34.91 16.89
CA LEU A 735 -2.16 -36.14 16.22
C LEU A 735 -0.69 -36.07 15.86
N ALA A 736 0.00 -37.21 15.94
CA ALA A 736 1.31 -37.34 15.32
C ALA A 736 1.20 -37.20 13.79
N LEU A 737 2.19 -36.57 13.15
CA LEU A 737 2.21 -36.34 11.71
C LEU A 737 2.08 -37.64 10.88
N ALA A 738 2.60 -38.76 11.38
CA ALA A 738 2.48 -40.07 10.73
C ALA A 738 1.02 -40.54 10.66
N ASP A 739 0.26 -40.35 11.74
CA ASP A 739 -1.16 -40.72 11.80
C ASP A 739 -1.99 -39.76 10.95
N LEU A 740 -1.69 -38.45 11.01
CA LEU A 740 -2.36 -37.45 10.16
C LEU A 740 -2.22 -37.78 8.66
N LYS A 741 -1.02 -38.19 8.23
CA LYS A 741 -0.76 -38.59 6.83
C LYS A 741 -1.42 -39.91 6.44
N ALA A 742 -1.67 -40.81 7.39
CA ALA A 742 -2.35 -42.08 7.13
C ALA A 742 -3.87 -41.88 6.91
N GLU A 743 -4.41 -40.74 7.32
CA GLU A 743 -5.83 -40.42 7.22
C GLU A 743 -6.12 -39.60 5.94
N PHE A 744 -7.01 -40.12 5.09
CA PHE A 744 -7.45 -39.44 3.87
C PHE A 744 -8.34 -38.21 4.16
N SER A 745 -9.04 -38.22 5.29
CA SER A 745 -10.11 -37.30 5.64
C SER A 745 -9.84 -36.66 7.00
N PRO A 746 -10.28 -35.41 7.25
CA PRO A 746 -10.01 -34.76 8.52
C PRO A 746 -10.79 -35.41 9.68
N ARG A 747 -10.20 -35.41 10.89
CA ARG A 747 -10.96 -35.71 12.11
C ARG A 747 -11.76 -34.50 12.58
N ILE A 748 -12.96 -34.78 13.08
CA ILE A 748 -13.92 -33.84 13.62
C ILE A 748 -14.02 -34.09 15.13
N SER A 749 -13.90 -33.03 15.94
CA SER A 749 -14.09 -33.11 17.39
C SER A 749 -15.54 -33.43 17.74
N ALA A 750 -15.79 -33.95 18.95
CA ALA A 750 -17.15 -34.19 19.40
C ALA A 750 -17.95 -32.87 19.52
N GLU A 751 -17.30 -31.78 19.94
CA GLU A 751 -17.89 -30.43 19.98
C GLU A 751 -18.34 -29.96 18.60
N ASP A 752 -17.46 -30.04 17.59
CA ASP A 752 -17.82 -29.67 16.22
C ASP A 752 -18.91 -30.60 15.65
N LEU A 753 -18.88 -31.90 15.98
CA LEU A 753 -19.90 -32.83 15.53
C LEU A 753 -21.29 -32.44 16.08
N ILE A 754 -21.37 -31.98 17.33
CA ILE A 754 -22.61 -31.48 17.93
C ILE A 754 -23.07 -30.22 17.19
N ASP A 755 -22.19 -29.24 17.01
CA ASP A 755 -22.49 -28.00 16.28
C ASP A 755 -23.01 -28.30 14.86
N LEU A 756 -22.36 -29.22 14.14
CA LEU A 756 -22.75 -29.69 12.82
C LEU A 756 -24.12 -30.37 12.82
N CYS A 757 -24.43 -31.16 13.87
CA CYS A 757 -25.74 -31.79 14.03
C CYS A 757 -26.84 -30.76 14.33
N GLU A 758 -26.56 -29.76 15.17
CA GLU A 758 -27.51 -28.71 15.57
C GLU A 758 -27.79 -27.68 14.46
N LEU A 759 -26.77 -27.28 13.69
CA LEU A 759 -26.91 -26.44 12.48
C LEU A 759 -27.82 -27.08 11.42
N SER A 760 -27.93 -28.41 11.45
CA SER A 760 -28.83 -29.19 10.59
C SER A 760 -30.30 -29.10 11.02
N VAL A 761 -30.59 -28.64 12.25
CA VAL A 761 -31.91 -28.65 12.89
C VAL A 761 -32.49 -27.25 13.10
N ALA A 762 -31.67 -26.20 13.29
CA ALA A 762 -32.14 -24.86 13.62
C ALA A 762 -31.43 -23.75 12.83
N GLY A 763 -32.14 -23.11 11.89
CA GLY A 763 -31.82 -21.76 11.43
C GLY A 763 -32.68 -20.73 12.19
N PRO A 764 -32.12 -19.64 12.73
CA PRO A 764 -32.92 -18.56 13.28
C PRO A 764 -33.46 -17.69 12.14
N SER A 765 -34.78 -17.53 12.13
CA SER A 765 -35.62 -16.77 11.20
C SER A 765 -36.11 -17.51 9.93
N LYS A 766 -37.44 -17.64 9.88
CA LYS A 766 -38.31 -18.21 8.84
C LYS A 766 -38.19 -19.72 8.59
N ARG A 767 -39.17 -20.42 9.16
CA ARG A 767 -39.64 -21.75 8.74
C ARG A 767 -39.80 -21.82 7.21
N ASN A 768 -38.78 -22.29 6.51
CA ASN A 768 -38.95 -22.89 5.19
C ASN A 768 -38.94 -24.41 5.36
N LYS A 769 -40.05 -25.03 4.97
CA LYS A 769 -40.25 -26.48 4.92
C LYS A 769 -39.29 -27.10 3.90
N GLY A 770 -38.58 -28.18 4.29
CA GLY A 770 -38.19 -29.24 3.33
C GLY A 770 -36.70 -29.50 3.02
N GLY A 771 -35.73 -28.94 3.75
CA GLY A 771 -34.32 -29.33 3.57
C GLY A 771 -33.95 -30.57 4.39
N LYS A 772 -33.52 -31.67 3.75
CA LYS A 772 -32.95 -32.84 4.46
C LYS A 772 -31.63 -32.44 5.14
N PRO A 773 -31.26 -33.02 6.30
CA PRO A 773 -30.02 -32.70 6.99
C PRO A 773 -28.80 -32.99 6.09
N LYS A 774 -27.89 -32.02 5.93
CA LYS A 774 -26.71 -32.13 5.04
C LYS A 774 -25.61 -33.06 5.56
N ILE A 775 -25.70 -33.46 6.84
CA ILE A 775 -24.70 -34.25 7.56
C ILE A 775 -25.37 -35.49 8.14
N ILE A 776 -24.67 -36.62 8.11
CA ILE A 776 -25.11 -37.91 8.64
C ILE A 776 -23.98 -38.51 9.46
N ALA A 777 -24.25 -38.75 10.73
CA ALA A 777 -23.42 -39.54 11.60
C ALA A 777 -23.66 -41.04 11.34
N VAL A 778 -22.60 -41.78 11.04
CA VAL A 778 -22.63 -43.25 10.87
C VAL A 778 -21.82 -43.86 11.98
N ASP A 779 -22.50 -44.56 12.88
CA ASP A 779 -21.87 -45.24 14.02
C ASP A 779 -21.50 -46.67 13.62
N ILE A 780 -20.21 -46.98 13.62
CA ILE A 780 -19.69 -48.28 13.19
C ILE A 780 -19.43 -49.25 14.35
N ARG A 781 -19.80 -48.85 15.58
CA ARG A 781 -19.70 -49.69 16.77
C ARG A 781 -20.71 -50.83 16.72
N SER A 782 -20.57 -51.77 17.64
CA SER A 782 -21.49 -52.90 17.76
C SER A 782 -22.92 -52.42 18.03
N MET A 783 -23.93 -53.20 17.62
CA MET A 783 -25.33 -52.90 17.93
C MET A 783 -25.58 -52.80 19.45
N GLU A 784 -24.82 -53.54 20.25
CA GLU A 784 -24.89 -53.45 21.71
C GLU A 784 -24.42 -52.08 22.22
N ASP A 785 -23.28 -51.59 21.74
CA ASP A 785 -22.74 -50.27 22.12
C ASP A 785 -23.65 -49.13 21.63
N PHE A 786 -24.15 -49.24 20.41
CA PHE A 786 -25.11 -48.27 19.86
C PHE A 786 -26.39 -48.19 20.69
N SER A 787 -26.88 -49.34 21.16
CA SER A 787 -28.09 -49.43 22.01
C SER A 787 -27.86 -48.89 23.42
N ARG A 788 -26.62 -48.94 23.94
CA ARG A 788 -26.25 -48.35 25.24
C ARG A 788 -26.27 -46.82 25.19
N GLY A 789 -25.92 -46.23 24.05
CA GLY A 789 -25.97 -44.79 23.84
C GLY A 789 -25.39 -44.41 22.48
N HIS A 790 -26.10 -43.55 21.76
CA HIS A 790 -25.72 -43.08 20.43
C HIS A 790 -26.09 -41.61 20.22
N VAL A 791 -25.46 -40.98 19.23
CA VAL A 791 -25.81 -39.63 18.79
C VAL A 791 -27.19 -39.67 18.13
N SER A 792 -28.11 -38.82 18.58
CA SER A 792 -29.48 -38.78 18.05
C SER A 792 -29.48 -38.54 16.53
N GLY A 793 -30.19 -39.39 15.78
CA GLY A 793 -30.25 -39.30 14.31
C GLY A 793 -29.08 -39.97 13.57
N SER A 794 -28.14 -40.61 14.28
CA SER A 794 -27.08 -41.42 13.67
C SER A 794 -27.61 -42.77 13.16
N VAL A 795 -26.92 -43.32 12.16
CA VAL A 795 -27.22 -44.63 11.55
C VAL A 795 -26.18 -45.64 12.01
N ASN A 796 -26.60 -46.77 12.58
CA ASN A 796 -25.66 -47.82 12.95
C ASN A 796 -25.31 -48.72 11.75
N VAL A 797 -24.02 -48.86 11.47
CA VAL A 797 -23.45 -49.73 10.43
C VAL A 797 -22.23 -50.45 11.01
N PRO A 798 -22.43 -51.53 11.80
CA PRO A 798 -21.34 -52.18 12.53
C PRO A 798 -20.20 -52.62 11.60
N PHE A 799 -18.94 -52.36 11.96
CA PHE A 799 -17.77 -52.67 11.13
C PHE A 799 -17.74 -54.12 10.65
N ASN A 800 -17.94 -55.08 11.57
CA ASN A 800 -17.92 -56.52 11.26
C ASN A 800 -19.08 -56.99 10.36
N SER A 801 -20.08 -56.15 10.12
CA SER A 801 -21.17 -56.45 9.17
C SER A 801 -20.84 -56.04 7.74
N VAL A 802 -19.85 -55.16 7.56
CA VAL A 802 -19.44 -54.59 6.26
C VAL A 802 -18.06 -55.09 5.82
N PHE A 803 -17.16 -55.37 6.77
CA PHE A 803 -15.81 -55.86 6.51
C PHE A 803 -15.61 -57.24 7.13
N ASN A 804 -14.96 -58.15 6.39
CA ASN A 804 -14.56 -59.46 6.91
C ASN A 804 -13.30 -59.36 7.78
N SER A 805 -12.85 -60.49 8.34
CA SER A 805 -11.64 -60.57 9.19
C SER A 805 -10.35 -60.14 8.48
N ASP A 806 -10.33 -60.18 7.14
CA ASP A 806 -9.19 -59.80 6.31
C ASP A 806 -9.24 -58.32 5.88
N GLY A 807 -10.28 -57.59 6.30
CA GLY A 807 -10.45 -56.18 5.95
C GLY A 807 -11.00 -55.95 4.55
N GLU A 808 -11.55 -56.99 3.92
CA GLU A 808 -12.21 -56.90 2.62
C GLU A 808 -13.72 -56.70 2.80
N LEU A 809 -14.31 -55.96 1.87
CA LEU A 809 -15.71 -55.59 1.94
C LEU A 809 -16.63 -56.76 1.59
N VAL A 810 -17.64 -56.99 2.43
CA VAL A 810 -18.68 -57.99 2.23
C VAL A 810 -19.92 -57.30 1.67
N GLN A 811 -20.50 -57.81 0.58
CA GLN A 811 -21.79 -57.32 0.09
C GLN A 811 -22.90 -57.66 1.10
N CYS A 812 -23.44 -56.64 1.76
CA CYS A 812 -24.49 -56.77 2.76
C CYS A 812 -25.55 -55.66 2.61
N PRO A 813 -26.77 -55.81 3.16
CA PRO A 813 -27.80 -54.77 3.11
C PRO A 813 -27.34 -53.43 3.71
N ALA A 814 -26.44 -53.48 4.69
CA ALA A 814 -25.89 -52.31 5.36
C ALA A 814 -24.96 -51.48 4.47
N SER A 815 -24.26 -52.07 3.49
CA SER A 815 -23.45 -51.32 2.52
C SER A 815 -24.31 -50.54 1.51
N GLY A 816 -25.54 -51.00 1.24
CA GLY A 816 -26.53 -50.25 0.44
C GLY A 816 -27.18 -49.07 1.18
N VAL A 817 -27.13 -49.04 2.52
CA VAL A 817 -27.69 -47.93 3.32
C VAL A 817 -26.91 -46.63 3.09
N LEU A 818 -25.58 -46.72 2.95
CA LEU A 818 -24.71 -45.57 2.72
C LEU A 818 -24.94 -44.93 1.34
N GLN A 819 -25.30 -45.72 0.32
CA GLN A 819 -25.63 -45.22 -1.02
C GLN A 819 -26.86 -44.31 -1.04
N ASN A 820 -27.81 -44.50 -0.11
CA ASN A 820 -29.00 -43.65 0.01
C ASN A 820 -28.69 -42.23 0.49
N TYR A 821 -27.44 -41.98 0.90
CA TYR A 821 -26.97 -40.73 1.49
C TYR A 821 -25.97 -39.98 0.61
N ARG A 822 -25.89 -40.34 -0.68
CA ARG A 822 -25.09 -39.63 -1.68
C ARG A 822 -25.32 -38.10 -1.65
N GLY A 823 -24.24 -37.34 -1.70
CA GLY A 823 -24.26 -35.87 -1.68
C GLY A 823 -24.39 -35.24 -0.28
N ARG A 824 -24.19 -36.02 0.79
CA ARG A 824 -24.14 -35.53 2.18
C ARG A 824 -22.75 -35.72 2.78
N VAL A 825 -22.48 -34.96 3.84
CA VAL A 825 -21.31 -35.17 4.70
C VAL A 825 -21.56 -36.40 5.57
N ILE A 826 -20.70 -37.40 5.49
CA ILE A 826 -20.75 -38.61 6.29
C ILE A 826 -19.65 -38.52 7.35
N VAL A 827 -20.05 -38.50 8.62
CA VAL A 827 -19.12 -38.54 9.74
C VAL A 827 -19.15 -39.94 10.35
N ILE A 828 -18.01 -40.65 10.28
CA ILE A 828 -17.88 -42.00 10.84
C ILE A 828 -17.54 -41.89 12.33
N ILE A 829 -18.36 -42.51 13.18
CA ILE A 829 -18.19 -42.57 14.64
C ILE A 829 -17.70 -43.96 15.02
N SER A 830 -16.55 -44.04 15.70
CA SER A 830 -15.95 -45.32 16.13
C SER A 830 -15.18 -45.18 17.44
N HIS A 831 -15.03 -46.27 18.19
CA HIS A 831 -14.04 -46.39 19.28
C HIS A 831 -12.69 -46.95 18.79
N ALA A 832 -12.65 -47.50 17.57
CA ALA A 832 -11.45 -48.04 16.93
C ALA A 832 -11.13 -47.23 15.66
N VAL A 833 -10.08 -46.40 15.74
CA VAL A 833 -9.67 -45.50 14.63
C VAL A 833 -9.36 -46.26 13.36
N LYS A 834 -8.63 -47.40 13.45
CA LYS A 834 -8.27 -48.21 12.28
C LYS A 834 -9.50 -48.65 11.47
N SER A 835 -10.56 -49.09 12.16
CA SER A 835 -11.82 -49.48 11.54
C SER A 835 -12.52 -48.32 10.82
N ALA A 836 -12.46 -47.12 11.42
CA ALA A 836 -13.04 -45.92 10.82
C ALA A 836 -12.26 -45.46 9.57
N VAL A 837 -10.92 -45.48 9.63
CA VAL A 837 -10.05 -45.14 8.48
C VAL A 837 -10.27 -46.09 7.31
N MET A 838 -10.43 -47.40 7.56
CA MET A 838 -10.73 -48.38 6.50
C MET A 838 -12.06 -48.10 5.80
N ILE A 839 -13.10 -47.78 6.57
CA ILE A 839 -14.41 -47.40 6.02
C ILE A 839 -14.31 -46.11 5.20
N VAL A 840 -13.63 -45.10 5.71
CA VAL A 840 -13.46 -43.82 5.01
C VAL A 840 -12.67 -44.00 3.71
N ASN A 841 -11.59 -44.77 3.72
CA ASN A 841 -10.78 -45.02 2.53
C ASN A 841 -11.57 -45.79 1.46
N ASP A 842 -12.38 -46.78 1.86
CA ASP A 842 -13.29 -47.47 0.94
C ASP A 842 -14.33 -46.53 0.35
N LEU A 843 -15.01 -45.72 1.18
CA LEU A 843 -16.00 -44.74 0.72
C LEU A 843 -15.39 -43.71 -0.24
N ALA A 844 -14.18 -43.23 0.07
CA ALA A 844 -13.43 -42.32 -0.79
C ALA A 844 -13.12 -42.97 -2.16
N SER A 845 -12.63 -44.22 -2.17
CA SER A 845 -12.22 -44.91 -3.40
C SER A 845 -13.35 -45.14 -4.42
N ARG A 846 -14.61 -45.13 -3.98
CA ARG A 846 -15.78 -45.44 -4.83
C ARG A 846 -16.23 -44.29 -5.73
N ARG A 847 -15.48 -43.18 -5.77
CA ARG A 847 -15.84 -41.94 -6.50
C ARG A 847 -17.26 -41.46 -6.17
N GLU A 848 -17.72 -41.72 -4.94
CA GLU A 848 -19.03 -41.29 -4.48
C GLU A 848 -18.93 -39.85 -3.96
N GLN A 849 -19.85 -38.98 -4.39
CA GLN A 849 -19.87 -37.52 -4.16
C GLN A 849 -20.17 -37.13 -2.69
N SER A 850 -19.77 -37.93 -1.70
CA SER A 850 -20.01 -37.67 -0.27
C SER A 850 -18.75 -37.12 0.40
N VAL A 851 -18.91 -36.01 1.11
CA VAL A 851 -17.87 -35.42 1.99
C VAL A 851 -17.67 -36.36 3.18
N LEU A 852 -16.43 -36.61 3.61
CA LEU A 852 -16.13 -37.57 4.69
C LEU A 852 -15.51 -36.87 5.90
N GLY A 853 -15.75 -37.41 7.11
CA GLY A 853 -15.12 -36.95 8.35
C GLY A 853 -15.02 -38.10 9.37
N LEU A 854 -14.00 -38.07 10.22
CA LEU A 854 -13.77 -39.08 11.26
C LEU A 854 -14.07 -38.49 12.64
N ALA A 855 -14.93 -39.10 13.45
CA ALA A 855 -15.16 -38.70 14.83
C ALA A 855 -14.88 -39.87 15.78
N GLU A 856 -14.13 -39.59 16.86
CA GLU A 856 -13.83 -40.56 17.90
C GLU A 856 -14.96 -40.58 18.94
N ALA A 857 -15.48 -41.76 19.24
CA ALA A 857 -16.46 -41.97 20.30
C ALA A 857 -15.73 -42.16 21.64
N ASN A 858 -15.35 -41.06 22.29
CA ASN A 858 -14.98 -41.12 23.70
C ASN A 858 -16.26 -40.94 24.53
N CYS A 859 -16.85 -42.07 24.93
CA CYS A 859 -17.86 -42.15 25.98
C CYS A 859 -17.46 -43.22 26.98
#